data_AF-A0A067PZE6-F1
#
_entry.id   AF-A0A067PZE6-F1
#
_cell.length_a   1.000
_cell.length_b   1.000
_cell.length_c   1.000
_cell.angle_alpha   90.00
_cell.angle_beta   90.00
_cell.angle_gamma   90.00
#
_symmetry.space_group_name_H-M   'P 1'
#
loop_
_entity.id
_entity.type
_entity.pdbx_description
1 polymer ?
#
loop_
_entity_poly.entity_id
_entity_poly.type
_entity_poly.pdbx_seq_one_letter_code
_entity_poly.pdbx_strand_id
1 'polypeptide(L)'
;MADKLPDELLKEILSPSLHVSDEKFTDTSGPSVFFRFDLSTSAFLLVCKRWLRVATPLLYEVVVLCSKAQAQALSQVFASNKQLGPFVKKLRVEGGYGAPMEKIIKACPNIKDLYLSLSLYSTDSVSGICRSLSSINPTRLILYESSDHLDNSNTRQLTEALCASISSTWKTLGVFYTPCANRGSGKVYHRWSAIISALSNSPSLREVTFSSCPYHDVQSLLLPMLAKNPHLLAIRFKLKHEDERRYLEQTLAMTSRLAKLIQFDLPPAQLPADIHFPVALPDLSYIPMASTSTDVRKKIWTQILSFAMWNDWCDRDFVVADVMFYKSNIIGLARQNLLTVSKEFYEIGLPLIYAYPVLLGPHQLCQFATQIATNPALGSHIRSIFFLVTYLPGDLPQLVEESMARIVAATSNLTRLHEHCDSRGAGLPMKGATFLKLVETSGSSLITLTGIKVSENVVPPARPPSFSIFDNLRRLRSQPTSYLPSLEYLKFQDCPDNFLDNLSNLSLPSLAHLDLGGRNSTPSLQRFFSNHGSKLRDVVANPHPEGISFFDLCPNIAQLKLTAVNQVPPPTFFKCTTPHRHLTHVTISAFGYSRSNPKMISRQQSAWSPLFKDADLTSFPALKEVKCLACEWPKDERAIAKNVWVGYADNFGKKWGILLADYEGRQWKSRLKGSR
;
A
#
# COMPACT_ATOMS: atom_id res chain seq x y z
N MET A 1 -29.10 10.11 -20.86
CA MET A 1 -28.47 11.39 -20.46
C MET A 1 -27.22 11.70 -21.27
N ALA A 2 -26.31 10.74 -21.49
CA ALA A 2 -25.06 10.98 -22.23
C ALA A 2 -25.27 11.55 -23.65
N ASP A 3 -26.36 11.20 -24.34
CA ASP A 3 -26.63 11.67 -25.71
C ASP A 3 -26.91 13.18 -25.82
N LYS A 4 -27.20 13.85 -24.70
CA LYS A 4 -27.51 15.28 -24.66
C LYS A 4 -26.31 16.19 -24.35
N LEU A 5 -25.18 15.63 -23.90
CA LEU A 5 -23.99 16.43 -23.56
C LEU A 5 -23.21 16.78 -24.84
N PRO A 6 -22.73 18.02 -25.06
CA PRO A 6 -21.78 18.35 -26.13
C PRO A 6 -20.49 17.50 -26.09
N ASP A 7 -19.80 17.35 -27.22
CA ASP A 7 -18.58 16.52 -27.30
C ASP A 7 -17.46 17.10 -26.42
N GLU A 8 -17.46 18.42 -26.21
CA GLU A 8 -16.52 19.16 -25.36
C GLU A 8 -16.71 18.78 -23.89
N LEU A 9 -17.95 18.82 -23.39
CA LEU A 9 -18.25 18.40 -22.01
C LEU A 9 -17.97 16.91 -21.83
N LEU A 10 -18.29 16.08 -22.83
CA LEU A 10 -17.97 14.67 -22.76
C LEU A 10 -16.45 14.44 -22.73
N LYS A 11 -15.67 15.21 -23.49
CA LYS A 11 -14.21 15.19 -23.47
C LYS A 11 -13.69 15.57 -22.08
N GLU A 12 -14.23 16.63 -21.46
CA GLU A 12 -13.84 17.05 -20.10
C GLU A 12 -14.17 15.97 -19.06
N ILE A 13 -15.31 15.30 -19.18
CA ILE A 13 -15.71 14.19 -18.29
C ILE A 13 -14.77 12.99 -18.43
N LEU A 14 -14.39 12.66 -19.68
CA LEU A 14 -13.57 11.47 -19.96
C LEU A 14 -12.07 11.70 -19.71
N SER A 15 -11.60 12.94 -19.85
CA SER A 15 -10.18 13.27 -19.80
C SER A 15 -9.51 12.81 -18.50
N PRO A 16 -10.04 13.07 -17.29
CA PRO A 16 -9.41 12.60 -16.05
C PRO A 16 -9.22 11.08 -15.96
N SER A 17 -10.11 10.31 -16.60
CA SER A 17 -10.07 8.84 -16.56
C SER A 17 -9.13 8.23 -17.60
N LEU A 18 -8.89 8.94 -18.70
CA LEU A 18 -8.02 8.51 -19.80
C LEU A 18 -6.63 9.17 -19.76
N HIS A 19 -6.49 10.26 -19.02
CA HIS A 19 -5.26 11.03 -18.93
C HIS A 19 -4.20 10.31 -18.09
N VAL A 20 -3.01 10.19 -18.66
CA VAL A 20 -1.81 9.76 -17.95
C VAL A 20 -1.04 11.01 -17.57
N SER A 21 -0.96 11.29 -16.27
CA SER A 21 -0.19 12.44 -15.77
C SER A 21 1.28 12.33 -16.17
N ASP A 22 1.94 13.48 -16.28
CA ASP A 22 3.32 13.52 -16.72
C ASP A 22 4.26 12.82 -15.73
N GLU A 23 3.97 12.92 -14.44
CA GLU A 23 4.71 12.25 -13.37
C GLU A 23 4.62 10.73 -13.53
N LYS A 24 3.43 10.19 -13.84
CA LYS A 24 3.26 8.75 -14.08
C LYS A 24 3.96 8.31 -15.36
N PHE A 25 3.89 9.10 -16.43
CA PHE A 25 4.54 8.77 -17.70
C PHE A 25 6.07 8.77 -17.58
N THR A 26 6.63 9.71 -16.82
CA THR A 26 8.08 9.86 -16.62
C THR A 26 8.63 9.05 -15.45
N ASP A 27 7.80 8.29 -14.72
CA ASP A 27 8.24 7.52 -13.56
C ASP A 27 9.25 6.43 -13.95
N THR A 28 10.45 6.55 -13.36
CA THR A 28 11.60 5.64 -13.45
C THR A 28 11.93 4.97 -12.11
N SER A 29 11.12 5.18 -11.07
CA SER A 29 11.41 4.80 -9.68
C SER A 29 11.38 3.28 -9.40
N GLY A 30 11.01 2.46 -10.37
CA GLY A 30 10.98 1.01 -10.20
C GLY A 30 10.05 0.31 -11.19
N PRO A 31 9.35 -0.75 -10.76
CA PRO A 31 8.40 -1.45 -11.62
C PRO A 31 7.30 -0.51 -12.12
N SER A 32 6.88 -0.69 -13.36
CA SER A 32 5.92 0.21 -14.01
C SER A 32 4.65 0.44 -13.18
N VAL A 33 4.31 1.70 -12.98
CA VAL A 33 3.03 2.10 -12.37
C VAL A 33 1.83 1.67 -13.19
N PHE A 34 2.03 1.36 -14.48
CA PHE A 34 0.98 0.97 -15.40
C PHE A 34 0.51 -0.48 -15.21
N PHE A 35 1.11 -1.24 -14.31
CA PHE A 35 0.61 -2.57 -13.91
C PHE A 35 -0.53 -2.52 -12.89
N ARG A 36 -0.91 -1.33 -12.39
CA ARG A 36 -1.83 -1.17 -11.25
C ARG A 36 -3.25 -0.71 -11.62
N PHE A 37 -3.65 -0.76 -12.89
CA PHE A 37 -5.00 -0.33 -13.27
C PHE A 37 -6.02 -1.45 -13.06
N ASP A 38 -6.99 -1.20 -12.20
CA ASP A 38 -8.07 -2.14 -11.91
C ASP A 38 -9.09 -2.22 -13.05
N LEU A 39 -9.29 -1.10 -13.77
CA LEU A 39 -10.22 -0.95 -14.88
C LEU A 39 -9.48 -0.82 -16.22
N SER A 40 -9.94 -1.54 -17.24
CA SER A 40 -9.48 -1.30 -18.62
C SER A 40 -10.01 0.04 -19.12
N THR A 41 -9.13 0.94 -19.52
CA THR A 41 -9.51 2.21 -20.17
C THR A 41 -10.27 2.00 -21.48
N SER A 42 -10.15 0.82 -22.11
CA SER A 42 -10.95 0.46 -23.28
C SER A 42 -12.45 0.32 -22.97
N ALA A 43 -12.84 0.11 -21.71
CA ALA A 43 -14.25 -0.02 -21.33
C ALA A 43 -15.05 1.27 -21.65
N PHE A 44 -14.40 2.43 -21.58
CA PHE A 44 -15.01 3.71 -21.95
C PHE A 44 -15.39 3.78 -23.44
N LEU A 45 -14.68 3.04 -24.31
CA LEU A 45 -14.99 2.99 -25.74
C LEU A 45 -16.25 2.18 -26.05
N LEU A 46 -16.68 1.31 -25.14
CA LEU A 46 -17.78 0.37 -25.35
C LEU A 46 -19.14 0.92 -24.90
N VAL A 47 -19.18 2.14 -24.33
CA VAL A 47 -20.42 2.74 -23.82
C VAL A 47 -21.39 3.09 -24.95
N CYS A 48 -20.96 3.92 -25.91
CA CYS A 48 -21.73 4.22 -27.12
C CYS A 48 -20.82 4.76 -28.23
N LYS A 49 -21.34 4.88 -29.47
CA LYS A 49 -20.59 5.38 -30.63
C LYS A 49 -19.99 6.79 -30.41
N ARG A 50 -20.70 7.62 -29.64
CA ARG A 50 -20.26 8.99 -29.32
C ARG A 50 -19.08 8.99 -28.35
N TRP A 51 -19.15 8.17 -27.30
CA TRP A 51 -18.03 7.95 -26.38
C TRP A 51 -16.83 7.38 -27.12
N LEU A 52 -17.02 6.38 -27.98
CA LEU A 52 -15.96 5.85 -28.84
C LEU A 52 -15.29 6.99 -29.64
N ARG A 53 -16.07 7.83 -30.32
CA ARG A 53 -15.52 8.95 -31.12
C ARG A 53 -14.71 9.94 -30.27
N VAL A 54 -15.24 10.39 -29.14
CA VAL A 54 -14.61 11.42 -28.28
C VAL A 54 -13.42 10.85 -27.49
N ALA A 55 -13.55 9.63 -26.98
CA ALA A 55 -12.53 8.97 -26.17
C ALA A 55 -11.34 8.44 -26.99
N THR A 56 -11.54 8.09 -28.27
CA THR A 56 -10.48 7.47 -29.08
C THR A 56 -9.22 8.33 -29.16
N PRO A 57 -9.27 9.63 -29.52
CA PRO A 57 -8.07 10.47 -29.52
C PRO A 57 -7.41 10.57 -28.14
N LEU A 58 -8.19 10.68 -27.06
CA LEU A 58 -7.68 10.74 -25.68
C LEU A 58 -6.96 9.45 -25.27
N LEU A 59 -7.53 8.30 -25.61
CA LEU A 59 -6.96 6.99 -25.30
C LEU A 59 -5.63 6.75 -26.02
N TYR A 60 -5.55 7.16 -27.30
CA TYR A 60 -4.34 6.97 -28.10
C TYR A 60 -3.28 8.05 -27.89
N GLU A 61 -3.59 9.15 -27.20
CA GLU A 61 -2.63 10.23 -26.95
C GLU A 61 -1.37 9.73 -26.24
N VAL A 62 -1.55 8.83 -25.26
CA VAL A 62 -0.47 8.20 -24.49
C VAL A 62 -0.54 6.68 -24.65
N VAL A 63 0.42 6.11 -25.38
CA VAL A 63 0.55 4.67 -25.58
C VAL A 63 1.64 4.11 -24.68
N VAL A 64 1.30 3.09 -23.89
CA VAL A 64 2.23 2.37 -23.01
C VAL A 64 2.27 0.89 -23.42
N LEU A 65 3.45 0.40 -23.79
CA LEU A 65 3.68 -0.97 -24.25
C LEU A 65 4.55 -1.73 -23.25
N CYS A 66 3.95 -2.69 -22.54
CA CYS A 66 4.58 -3.49 -21.49
C CYS A 66 4.71 -4.98 -21.86
N SER A 67 4.32 -5.38 -23.08
CA SER A 67 4.42 -6.76 -23.56
C SER A 67 4.47 -6.88 -25.08
N LYS A 68 4.98 -8.01 -25.58
CA LYS A 68 5.02 -8.29 -27.02
C LYS A 68 3.63 -8.42 -27.63
N ALA A 69 2.69 -9.02 -26.90
CA ALA A 69 1.30 -9.16 -27.35
C ALA A 69 0.61 -7.80 -27.56
N GLN A 70 0.83 -6.84 -26.65
CA GLN A 70 0.32 -5.47 -26.82
C GLN A 70 0.90 -4.79 -28.05
N ALA A 71 2.22 -4.92 -28.29
CA ALA A 71 2.86 -4.35 -29.47
C ALA A 71 2.35 -5.00 -30.77
N GLN A 72 2.14 -6.32 -30.79
CA GLN A 72 1.56 -7.00 -31.95
C GLN A 72 0.13 -6.54 -32.23
N ALA A 73 -0.73 -6.51 -31.20
CA ALA A 73 -2.11 -6.07 -31.32
C ALA A 73 -2.18 -4.62 -31.81
N LEU A 74 -1.41 -3.71 -31.21
CA LEU A 74 -1.38 -2.30 -31.62
C LEU A 74 -0.87 -2.13 -33.05
N SER A 75 0.17 -2.88 -33.43
CA SER A 75 0.67 -2.86 -34.82
C SER A 75 -0.40 -3.31 -35.82
N GLN A 76 -1.22 -4.31 -35.51
CA GLN A 76 -2.32 -4.76 -36.37
C GLN A 76 -3.43 -3.71 -36.43
N VAL A 77 -3.74 -3.09 -35.29
CA VAL A 77 -4.72 -2.00 -35.20
C VAL A 77 -4.31 -0.83 -36.09
N PHE A 78 -3.05 -0.39 -36.05
CA PHE A 78 -2.56 0.70 -36.92
C PHE A 78 -2.46 0.31 -38.38
N ALA A 79 -2.18 -0.96 -38.70
CA ALA A 79 -2.23 -1.43 -40.08
C ALA A 79 -3.66 -1.32 -40.66
N SER A 80 -4.67 -1.60 -39.84
CA SER A 80 -6.08 -1.57 -40.24
C SER A 80 -6.71 -0.18 -40.13
N ASN A 81 -6.19 0.67 -39.24
CA ASN A 81 -6.73 1.99 -38.89
C ASN A 81 -5.61 3.03 -38.80
N LYS A 82 -5.04 3.38 -39.96
CA LYS A 82 -3.88 4.28 -40.06
C LYS A 82 -4.12 5.66 -39.42
N GLN A 83 -5.36 6.11 -39.38
CA GLN A 83 -5.78 7.39 -38.78
C GLN A 83 -5.57 7.47 -37.26
N LEU A 84 -5.39 6.34 -36.57
CA LEU A 84 -5.17 6.32 -35.12
C LEU A 84 -3.73 6.68 -34.74
N GLY A 85 -2.75 6.34 -35.59
CA GLY A 85 -1.34 6.59 -35.32
C GLY A 85 -0.98 8.07 -35.07
N PRO A 86 -1.51 9.04 -35.86
CA PRO A 86 -1.31 10.47 -35.64
C PRO A 86 -1.79 11.03 -34.29
N PHE A 87 -2.69 10.33 -33.58
CA PHE A 87 -3.13 10.74 -32.25
C PHE A 87 -2.06 10.50 -31.18
N VAL A 88 -1.15 9.55 -31.39
CA VAL A 88 -0.09 9.24 -30.43
C VAL A 88 0.89 10.40 -30.30
N LYS A 89 0.97 10.99 -29.10
CA LYS A 89 1.91 12.06 -28.74
C LYS A 89 2.97 11.59 -27.77
N LYS A 90 2.64 10.63 -26.90
CA LYS A 90 3.57 10.03 -25.94
C LYS A 90 3.63 8.52 -26.16
N LEU A 91 4.83 7.97 -26.34
CA LEU A 91 5.05 6.54 -26.51
C LEU A 91 6.02 6.04 -25.45
N ARG A 92 5.58 5.09 -24.62
CA ARG A 92 6.39 4.41 -23.60
C ARG A 92 6.56 2.94 -23.94
N VAL A 93 7.81 2.51 -24.08
CA VAL A 93 8.17 1.14 -24.48
C VAL A 93 9.03 0.49 -23.40
N GLU A 94 8.48 -0.52 -22.73
CA GLU A 94 9.13 -1.22 -21.61
C GLU A 94 9.70 -2.59 -22.03
N GLY A 95 10.38 -2.65 -23.17
CA GLY A 95 10.99 -3.87 -23.67
C GLY A 95 11.36 -3.81 -25.16
N GLY A 96 11.95 -4.90 -25.68
CA GLY A 96 12.29 -5.06 -27.10
C GLY A 96 11.31 -5.98 -27.83
N TYR A 97 10.27 -5.42 -28.45
CA TYR A 97 9.18 -6.21 -29.05
C TYR A 97 9.35 -6.54 -30.54
N GLY A 98 10.53 -6.31 -31.12
CA GLY A 98 10.87 -6.71 -32.49
C GLY A 98 10.15 -5.92 -33.59
N ALA A 99 9.83 -6.60 -34.70
CA ALA A 99 9.26 -5.99 -35.91
C ALA A 99 7.95 -5.17 -35.70
N PRO A 100 7.02 -5.55 -34.80
CA PRO A 100 5.85 -4.72 -34.48
C PRO A 100 6.20 -3.27 -34.10
N MET A 101 7.31 -3.04 -33.42
CA MET A 101 7.70 -1.68 -33.01
C MET A 101 8.03 -0.77 -34.18
N GLU A 102 8.59 -1.32 -35.26
CA GLU A 102 8.88 -0.54 -36.46
C GLU A 102 7.59 0.00 -37.08
N LYS A 103 6.57 -0.86 -37.17
CA LYS A 103 5.25 -0.51 -37.71
C LYS A 103 4.55 0.53 -36.83
N ILE A 104 4.62 0.37 -35.51
CA ILE A 104 4.05 1.31 -34.55
C ILE A 104 4.71 2.69 -34.67
N ILE A 105 6.03 2.76 -34.57
CA ILE A 105 6.75 4.04 -34.57
C ILE A 105 6.55 4.77 -35.91
N LYS A 106 6.62 4.07 -37.04
CA LYS A 106 6.35 4.65 -38.36
C LYS A 106 4.92 5.14 -38.55
N ALA A 107 3.95 4.55 -37.85
CA ALA A 107 2.55 5.00 -37.88
C ALA A 107 2.30 6.23 -37.00
N CYS A 108 3.25 6.58 -36.11
CA CYS A 108 3.09 7.63 -35.10
C CYS A 108 4.07 8.79 -35.34
N PRO A 109 3.90 9.58 -36.41
CA PRO A 109 4.83 10.66 -36.75
C PRO A 109 4.84 11.81 -35.72
N ASN A 110 3.83 11.88 -34.86
CA ASN A 110 3.62 12.96 -33.90
C ASN A 110 4.14 12.66 -32.49
N ILE A 111 4.99 11.64 -32.31
CA ILE A 111 5.61 11.33 -31.02
C ILE A 111 6.48 12.52 -30.58
N LYS A 112 6.06 13.18 -29.50
CA LYS A 112 6.79 14.26 -28.83
C LYS A 112 7.58 13.73 -27.64
N ASP A 113 6.98 12.81 -26.89
CA ASP A 113 7.61 12.21 -25.71
C ASP A 113 7.86 10.72 -25.96
N LEU A 114 9.13 10.34 -25.90
CA LEU A 114 9.55 8.95 -26.07
C LEU A 114 10.15 8.44 -24.76
N TYR A 115 9.57 7.38 -24.21
CA TYR A 115 10.15 6.63 -23.11
C TYR A 115 10.64 5.28 -23.60
N LEU A 116 11.90 4.93 -23.31
CA LEU A 116 12.49 3.63 -23.65
C LEU A 116 13.14 2.99 -22.43
N SER A 117 12.83 1.72 -22.19
CA SER A 117 13.58 0.88 -21.25
C SER A 117 14.82 0.29 -21.91
N LEU A 118 15.96 0.47 -21.26
CA LEU A 118 17.23 -0.21 -21.54
C LEU A 118 17.38 -1.51 -20.73
N SER A 119 16.39 -1.86 -19.89
CA SER A 119 16.32 -3.10 -19.13
C SER A 119 15.93 -4.29 -20.02
N LEU A 120 16.70 -4.49 -21.08
CA LEU A 120 16.43 -5.47 -22.13
C LEU A 120 17.09 -6.79 -21.83
N TYR A 121 16.36 -7.87 -22.04
CA TYR A 121 16.89 -9.22 -21.94
C TYR A 121 17.51 -9.68 -23.26
N SER A 122 18.34 -10.72 -23.21
CA SER A 122 18.95 -11.32 -24.40
C SER A 122 17.93 -11.93 -25.35
N THR A 123 16.73 -12.29 -24.86
CA THR A 123 15.63 -12.84 -25.66
C THR A 123 14.77 -11.77 -26.32
N ASP A 124 14.94 -10.50 -25.95
CA ASP A 124 14.21 -9.40 -26.57
C ASP A 124 14.78 -9.10 -27.95
N SER A 125 14.05 -8.31 -28.74
CA SER A 125 14.52 -7.84 -30.05
C SER A 125 14.30 -6.35 -30.20
N VAL A 126 15.37 -5.58 -30.34
CA VAL A 126 15.32 -4.12 -30.53
C VAL A 126 15.31 -3.68 -31.99
N SER A 127 15.50 -4.62 -32.93
CA SER A 127 15.64 -4.36 -34.36
C SER A 127 14.57 -3.41 -34.93
N GLY A 128 13.30 -3.62 -34.60
CA GLY A 128 12.22 -2.76 -35.07
C GLY A 128 12.26 -1.34 -34.51
N ILE A 129 12.69 -1.17 -33.26
CA ILE A 129 12.93 0.15 -32.66
C ILE A 129 14.10 0.81 -33.39
N CYS A 130 15.26 0.15 -33.46
CA CYS A 130 16.46 0.68 -34.10
C CYS A 130 16.22 1.17 -35.54
N ARG A 131 15.44 0.42 -36.35
CA ARG A 131 15.13 0.79 -37.74
C ARG A 131 14.14 1.96 -37.89
N SER A 132 13.46 2.36 -36.83
CA SER A 132 12.39 3.38 -36.89
C SER A 132 12.67 4.65 -36.07
N LEU A 133 13.69 4.67 -35.21
CA LEU A 133 14.04 5.87 -34.43
C LEU A 133 14.32 7.10 -35.31
N SER A 134 14.89 6.91 -36.50
CA SER A 134 15.15 7.98 -37.48
C SER A 134 13.89 8.49 -38.20
N SER A 135 12.73 7.84 -38.02
CA SER A 135 11.46 8.29 -38.61
C SER A 135 10.67 9.25 -37.71
N ILE A 136 11.16 9.51 -36.49
CA ILE A 136 10.53 10.40 -35.51
C ILE A 136 11.52 11.49 -35.06
N ASN A 137 10.99 12.56 -34.46
CA ASN A 137 11.77 13.69 -33.97
C ASN A 137 11.18 14.18 -32.62
N PRO A 138 11.41 13.41 -31.53
CA PRO A 138 10.81 13.68 -30.23
C PRO A 138 11.41 14.94 -29.60
N THR A 139 10.58 15.69 -28.87
CA THR A 139 11.01 16.84 -28.06
C THR A 139 11.58 16.43 -26.72
N ARG A 140 11.20 15.24 -26.23
CA ARG A 140 11.63 14.73 -24.93
C ARG A 140 11.93 13.23 -25.01
N LEU A 141 13.08 12.85 -24.47
CA LEU A 141 13.48 11.45 -24.32
C LEU A 141 13.62 11.11 -22.83
N ILE A 142 12.97 10.02 -22.42
CA ILE A 142 13.11 9.42 -21.10
C ILE A 142 13.69 8.04 -21.27
N LEU A 143 14.80 7.78 -20.60
CA LEU A 143 15.37 6.44 -20.54
C LEU A 143 15.12 5.83 -19.15
N TYR A 144 14.96 4.52 -19.11
CA TYR A 144 14.91 3.75 -17.88
C TYR A 144 15.90 2.59 -17.92
N GLU A 145 16.54 2.31 -16.79
CA GLU A 145 17.53 1.26 -16.63
C GLU A 145 17.27 0.61 -15.26
N SER A 146 17.20 -0.71 -15.23
CA SER A 146 17.01 -1.46 -13.98
C SER A 146 18.32 -1.56 -13.20
N SER A 147 18.21 -1.81 -11.89
CA SER A 147 19.34 -2.10 -11.01
C SER A 147 20.12 -3.37 -11.38
N ASP A 148 19.56 -4.25 -12.20
CA ASP A 148 20.23 -5.50 -12.61
C ASP A 148 21.30 -5.26 -13.69
N HIS A 149 21.39 -4.03 -14.23
CA HIS A 149 22.47 -3.56 -15.12
C HIS A 149 22.79 -4.53 -16.26
N LEU A 150 21.75 -4.90 -17.02
CA LEU A 150 21.87 -5.81 -18.15
C LEU A 150 22.70 -5.17 -19.26
N ASP A 151 23.86 -5.76 -19.57
CA ASP A 151 24.65 -5.42 -20.76
C ASP A 151 24.69 -6.62 -21.70
N ASN A 152 23.97 -6.49 -22.82
CA ASN A 152 23.90 -7.47 -23.89
C ASN A 152 23.86 -6.80 -25.27
N SER A 153 23.91 -7.60 -26.33
CA SER A 153 23.90 -7.11 -27.72
C SER A 153 22.72 -6.19 -28.02
N ASN A 154 21.52 -6.50 -27.53
CA ASN A 154 20.32 -5.69 -27.74
C ASN A 154 20.46 -4.31 -27.11
N THR A 155 20.96 -4.23 -25.87
CA THR A 155 21.19 -2.93 -25.21
C THR A 155 22.22 -2.07 -25.95
N ARG A 156 23.28 -2.68 -26.47
CA ARG A 156 24.33 -1.97 -27.24
C ARG A 156 23.79 -1.48 -28.58
N GLN A 157 23.11 -2.35 -29.33
CA GLN A 157 22.49 -1.99 -30.61
C GLN A 157 21.46 -0.86 -30.44
N LEU A 158 20.63 -0.90 -29.40
CA LEU A 158 19.68 0.17 -29.13
C LEU A 158 20.41 1.47 -28.77
N THR A 159 21.48 1.40 -27.97
CA THR A 159 22.29 2.57 -27.62
C THR A 159 22.91 3.21 -28.84
N GLU A 160 23.52 2.42 -29.73
CA GLU A 160 24.12 2.91 -30.97
C GLU A 160 23.07 3.60 -31.85
N ALA A 161 21.89 2.98 -32.03
CA ALA A 161 20.80 3.57 -32.80
C ALA A 161 20.25 4.86 -32.16
N LEU A 162 20.20 4.94 -30.83
CA LEU A 162 19.83 6.15 -30.10
C LEU A 162 20.86 7.26 -30.31
N CYS A 163 22.15 6.99 -30.12
CA CYS A 163 23.22 7.95 -30.35
C CYS A 163 23.18 8.49 -31.79
N ALA A 164 23.04 7.60 -32.78
CA ALA A 164 22.92 7.98 -34.18
C ALA A 164 21.71 8.89 -34.42
N SER A 165 20.55 8.58 -33.83
CA SER A 165 19.32 9.37 -33.98
C SER A 165 19.41 10.73 -33.30
N ILE A 166 19.96 10.80 -32.08
CA ILE A 166 20.22 12.04 -31.33
C ILE A 166 21.11 12.98 -32.16
N SER A 167 22.21 12.48 -32.70
CA SER A 167 23.16 13.32 -33.44
C SER A 167 22.62 13.75 -34.82
N SER A 168 21.98 12.84 -35.56
CA SER A 168 21.62 13.08 -36.96
C SER A 168 20.21 13.63 -37.17
N THR A 169 19.21 13.08 -36.48
CA THR A 169 17.80 13.23 -36.86
C THR A 169 17.02 14.09 -35.87
N TRP A 170 17.28 13.95 -34.57
CA TRP A 170 16.44 14.53 -33.53
C TRP A 170 16.76 16.00 -33.24
N LYS A 171 16.37 16.87 -34.16
CA LYS A 171 16.62 18.32 -34.11
C LYS A 171 15.73 19.08 -33.14
N THR A 172 14.72 18.44 -32.56
CA THR A 172 13.79 19.07 -31.59
C THR A 172 13.96 18.56 -30.17
N LEU A 173 14.89 17.62 -29.93
CA LEU A 173 15.12 17.03 -28.60
C LEU A 173 15.63 18.10 -27.63
N GLY A 174 14.72 18.62 -26.80
CA GLY A 174 14.97 19.68 -25.84
C GLY A 174 15.18 19.19 -24.42
N VAL A 175 14.57 18.06 -24.05
CA VAL A 175 14.59 17.54 -22.67
C VAL A 175 15.02 16.09 -22.65
N PHE A 176 15.96 15.76 -21.77
CA PHE A 176 16.45 14.40 -21.58
C PHE A 176 16.36 13.97 -20.11
N TYR A 177 15.71 12.85 -19.83
CA TYR A 177 15.64 12.26 -18.49
C TYR A 177 16.60 11.08 -18.40
N THR A 178 17.53 11.17 -17.46
CA THR A 178 18.53 10.12 -17.24
C THR A 178 17.93 8.94 -16.47
N PRO A 179 18.35 7.71 -16.79
CA PRO A 179 18.04 6.54 -15.99
C PRO A 179 18.71 6.60 -14.64
N CYS A 180 17.93 6.32 -13.61
CA CYS A 180 18.45 6.10 -12.26
C CYS A 180 19.21 4.76 -12.23
N ALA A 181 20.52 4.80 -12.02
CA ALA A 181 21.34 3.61 -11.78
C ALA A 181 22.35 3.91 -10.67
N ASN A 182 21.91 3.84 -9.41
CA ASN A 182 22.76 4.14 -8.26
C ASN A 182 23.99 3.21 -8.10
N ARG A 183 24.15 2.14 -8.91
CA ARG A 183 25.27 1.15 -8.81
C ARG A 183 25.62 0.45 -10.14
N GLY A 184 25.81 1.19 -11.22
CA GLY A 184 26.15 0.61 -12.53
C GLY A 184 27.47 -0.17 -12.55
N SER A 185 27.51 -1.28 -13.28
CA SER A 185 28.78 -1.89 -13.71
C SER A 185 29.51 -0.96 -14.70
N GLY A 186 30.84 -1.10 -14.88
CA GLY A 186 31.59 -0.27 -15.84
C GLY A 186 31.05 -0.29 -17.28
N LYS A 187 30.30 -1.32 -17.66
CA LYS A 187 29.61 -1.40 -18.97
C LYS A 187 28.45 -0.41 -19.11
N VAL A 188 27.67 -0.22 -18.04
CA VAL A 188 26.62 0.79 -18.00
C VAL A 188 27.22 2.19 -18.14
N TYR A 189 28.40 2.41 -17.57
CA TYR A 189 29.14 3.66 -17.73
C TYR A 189 29.53 3.95 -19.18
N HIS A 190 30.04 2.96 -19.94
CA HIS A 190 30.37 3.17 -21.36
C HIS A 190 29.16 3.56 -22.20
N ARG A 191 28.01 2.92 -21.94
CA ARG A 191 26.73 3.26 -22.58
C ARG A 191 26.31 4.69 -22.27
N TRP A 192 26.39 5.08 -20.99
CA TRP A 192 26.14 6.45 -20.56
C TRP A 192 27.05 7.44 -21.25
N SER A 193 28.34 7.16 -21.28
CA SER A 193 29.33 8.00 -21.96
C SER A 193 28.98 8.23 -23.43
N ALA A 194 28.58 7.19 -24.16
CA ALA A 194 28.17 7.30 -25.56
C ALA A 194 26.90 8.17 -25.72
N ILE A 195 25.89 7.99 -24.87
CA ILE A 195 24.65 8.79 -24.91
C ILE A 195 24.95 10.25 -24.57
N ILE A 196 25.72 10.50 -23.52
CA ILE A 196 26.13 11.84 -23.10
C ILE A 196 26.95 12.54 -24.18
N SER A 197 27.84 11.82 -24.86
CA SER A 197 28.59 12.36 -26.00
C SER A 197 27.70 12.72 -27.19
N ALA A 198 26.63 11.96 -27.44
CA ALA A 198 25.67 12.31 -28.49
C ALA A 198 24.86 13.56 -28.08
N LEU A 199 24.42 13.62 -26.82
CA LEU A 199 23.67 14.74 -26.24
C LEU A 199 24.50 16.03 -26.18
N SER A 200 25.80 15.95 -25.92
CA SER A 200 26.67 17.14 -25.90
C SER A 200 26.73 17.86 -27.24
N ASN A 201 26.43 17.14 -28.34
CA ASN A 201 26.39 17.66 -29.70
C ASN A 201 24.96 17.92 -30.20
N SER A 202 23.93 17.72 -29.36
CA SER A 202 22.54 17.99 -29.75
C SER A 202 22.27 19.49 -29.84
N PRO A 203 21.79 20.00 -31.00
CA PRO A 203 21.61 21.45 -31.21
C PRO A 203 20.40 22.03 -30.46
N SER A 204 19.48 21.19 -29.99
CA SER A 204 18.24 21.63 -29.36
C SER A 204 18.16 21.34 -27.87
N LEU A 205 19.13 20.61 -27.30
CA LEU A 205 19.09 20.16 -25.92
C LEU A 205 19.19 21.35 -24.96
N ARG A 206 18.17 21.51 -24.11
CA ARG A 206 18.06 22.59 -23.13
C ARG A 206 18.11 22.10 -21.70
N GLU A 207 17.58 20.91 -21.44
CA GLU A 207 17.46 20.37 -20.08
C GLU A 207 17.86 18.90 -20.01
N VAL A 208 18.63 18.56 -18.98
CA VAL A 208 18.92 17.19 -18.57
C VAL A 208 18.45 16.99 -17.13
N THR A 209 17.62 16.00 -16.88
CA THR A 209 17.05 15.71 -15.55
C THR A 209 17.55 14.37 -15.03
N PHE A 210 18.15 14.38 -13.84
CA PHE A 210 18.57 13.20 -13.09
C PHE A 210 17.54 12.83 -12.04
N SER A 211 17.07 11.58 -12.07
CA SER A 211 16.05 11.09 -11.13
C SER A 211 16.59 10.76 -9.73
N SER A 212 17.92 10.75 -9.57
CA SER A 212 18.63 10.58 -8.30
C SER A 212 20.03 11.22 -8.38
N CYS A 213 20.64 11.46 -7.22
CA CYS A 213 22.05 11.84 -7.12
C CYS A 213 22.95 10.64 -7.47
N PRO A 214 23.82 10.74 -8.49
CA PRO A 214 24.78 9.68 -8.78
C PRO A 214 26.02 9.85 -7.89
N TYR A 215 25.98 9.32 -6.66
CA TYR A 215 27.06 9.46 -5.67
C TYR A 215 28.48 9.16 -6.19
N HIS A 216 28.62 8.29 -7.20
CA HIS A 216 29.92 7.92 -7.78
C HIS A 216 30.26 8.64 -9.09
N ASP A 217 29.27 9.20 -9.82
CA ASP A 217 29.51 9.80 -11.14
C ASP A 217 29.66 11.32 -11.12
N VAL A 218 29.49 11.99 -9.98
CA VAL A 218 29.66 13.46 -9.90
C VAL A 218 31.08 13.88 -10.30
N GLN A 219 32.08 13.06 -9.96
CA GLN A 219 33.48 13.26 -10.38
C GLN A 219 33.79 12.70 -11.79
N SER A 220 32.84 12.01 -12.42
CA SER A 220 33.05 11.44 -13.74
C SER A 220 33.10 12.54 -14.83
N LEU A 221 33.76 12.24 -15.95
CA LEU A 221 33.89 13.14 -17.11
C LEU A 221 32.54 13.48 -17.79
N LEU A 222 31.41 12.91 -17.35
CA LEU A 222 30.11 13.02 -18.02
C LEU A 222 29.45 14.40 -17.86
N LEU A 223 29.38 14.94 -16.64
CA LEU A 223 28.79 16.27 -16.42
C LEU A 223 29.59 17.38 -17.10
N PRO A 224 30.94 17.39 -17.04
CA PRO A 224 31.74 18.30 -17.85
C PRO A 224 31.50 18.17 -19.36
N MET A 225 31.27 16.96 -19.88
CA MET A 225 30.92 16.76 -21.30
C MET A 225 29.57 17.37 -21.66
N LEU A 226 28.52 17.17 -20.85
CA LEU A 226 27.22 17.83 -21.06
C LEU A 226 27.34 19.34 -21.04
N ALA A 227 28.12 19.87 -20.10
CA ALA A 227 28.37 21.31 -19.98
C ALA A 227 29.15 21.91 -21.16
N LYS A 228 29.63 21.11 -22.12
CA LYS A 228 30.18 21.62 -23.39
C LYS A 228 29.07 22.01 -24.37
N ASN A 229 27.87 21.44 -24.27
CA ASN A 229 26.76 21.78 -25.15
C ASN A 229 26.37 23.25 -24.97
N PRO A 230 26.50 24.14 -25.97
CA PRO A 230 26.24 25.57 -25.82
C PRO A 230 24.76 25.90 -25.58
N HIS A 231 23.84 25.00 -25.92
CA HIS A 231 22.39 25.21 -25.78
C HIS A 231 21.81 24.71 -24.47
N LEU A 232 22.57 23.94 -23.70
CA LEU A 232 22.15 23.41 -22.41
C LEU A 232 21.96 24.54 -21.40
N LEU A 233 20.76 24.63 -20.84
CA LEU A 233 20.33 25.67 -19.89
C LEU A 233 20.29 25.14 -18.45
N ALA A 234 19.90 23.88 -18.26
CA ALA A 234 19.75 23.30 -16.93
C ALA A 234 20.15 21.82 -16.87
N ILE A 235 20.77 21.45 -15.75
CA ILE A 235 20.97 20.07 -15.30
C ILE A 235 20.24 19.94 -13.96
N ARG A 236 19.05 19.34 -13.98
CA ARG A 236 18.18 19.19 -12.81
C ARG A 236 18.50 17.89 -12.08
N PHE A 237 18.59 17.94 -10.77
CA PHE A 237 18.64 16.76 -9.91
C PHE A 237 17.37 16.69 -9.06
N LYS A 238 16.60 15.62 -9.21
CA LYS A 238 15.47 15.30 -8.34
C LYS A 238 16.01 14.60 -7.09
N LEU A 239 16.15 15.36 -6.01
CA LEU A 239 16.72 14.87 -4.76
C LEU A 239 15.64 14.32 -3.84
N LYS A 240 16.01 13.36 -2.98
CA LYS A 240 15.12 12.85 -1.92
C LYS A 240 15.40 13.51 -0.58
N HIS A 241 16.64 13.93 -0.36
CA HIS A 241 17.12 14.44 0.92
C HIS A 241 18.08 15.63 0.73
N GLU A 242 18.05 16.58 1.67
CA GLU A 242 18.98 17.74 1.69
C GLU A 242 20.46 17.32 1.77
N ASP A 243 20.76 16.16 2.37
CA ASP A 243 22.14 15.67 2.45
C ASP A 243 22.71 15.30 1.06
N GLU A 244 21.85 14.87 0.12
CA GLU A 244 22.25 14.64 -1.27
C GLU A 244 22.65 15.95 -1.96
N ARG A 245 21.94 17.04 -1.65
CA ARG A 245 22.21 18.38 -2.16
C ARG A 245 23.57 18.87 -1.67
N ARG A 246 23.80 18.81 -0.36
CA ARG A 246 25.07 19.25 0.26
C ARG A 246 26.26 18.49 -0.33
N TYR A 247 26.11 17.18 -0.54
CA TYR A 247 27.13 16.36 -1.17
C TYR A 247 27.44 16.80 -2.61
N LEU A 248 26.42 17.06 -3.42
CA LEU A 248 26.58 17.55 -4.81
C LEU A 248 27.21 18.94 -4.85
N GLU A 249 26.73 19.88 -4.02
CA GLU A 249 27.28 21.24 -3.94
C GLU A 249 28.77 21.22 -3.57
N GLN A 250 29.19 20.39 -2.61
CA GLN A 250 30.59 20.22 -2.24
C GLN A 250 31.45 19.64 -3.37
N THR A 251 30.91 18.68 -4.12
CA THR A 251 31.66 17.98 -5.17
C THR A 251 31.76 18.79 -6.47
N LEU A 252 30.77 19.65 -6.74
CA LEU A 252 30.65 20.39 -8.00
C LEU A 252 31.34 21.76 -7.99
N ALA A 253 32.02 22.12 -6.90
CA ALA A 253 32.74 23.39 -6.70
C ALA A 253 33.92 23.65 -7.68
N MET A 254 34.10 22.82 -8.71
CA MET A 254 35.32 22.78 -9.55
C MET A 254 35.15 23.26 -11.00
N THR A 255 33.98 23.75 -11.46
CA THR A 255 33.86 24.37 -12.81
C THR A 255 32.83 25.52 -12.88
N SER A 256 33.23 26.68 -13.41
CA SER A 256 32.43 27.93 -13.37
C SER A 256 31.15 27.89 -14.22
N ARG A 257 31.11 27.09 -15.30
CA ARG A 257 29.90 26.93 -16.13
C ARG A 257 28.95 25.87 -15.59
N LEU A 258 29.46 24.69 -15.23
CA LEU A 258 28.63 23.58 -14.76
C LEU A 258 27.83 23.97 -13.51
N ALA A 259 28.48 24.65 -12.56
CA ALA A 259 27.82 25.16 -11.36
C ALA A 259 26.59 26.05 -11.66
N LYS A 260 26.60 26.80 -12.76
CA LYS A 260 25.46 27.65 -13.18
C LYS A 260 24.33 26.87 -13.83
N LEU A 261 24.62 25.69 -14.38
CA LEU A 261 23.63 24.83 -15.04
C LEU A 261 22.91 23.96 -14.02
N ILE A 262 23.54 23.62 -12.91
CA ILE A 262 22.98 22.70 -11.92
C ILE A 262 21.81 23.35 -11.19
N GLN A 263 20.68 22.64 -11.16
CA GLN A 263 19.49 23.01 -10.41
C GLN A 263 19.05 21.81 -9.56
N PHE A 264 18.60 22.07 -8.34
CA PHE A 264 18.10 21.03 -7.45
C PHE A 264 16.59 21.16 -7.35
N ASP A 265 15.90 20.13 -7.83
CA ASP A 265 14.48 19.97 -7.58
C ASP A 265 14.36 19.17 -6.28
N LEU A 266 14.29 19.89 -5.16
CA LEU A 266 13.86 19.28 -3.91
C LEU A 266 12.38 18.91 -4.07
N PRO A 267 11.92 17.81 -3.47
CA PRO A 267 10.49 17.61 -3.30
C PRO A 267 10.01 18.90 -2.62
N PRO A 268 8.95 19.57 -3.11
CA PRO A 268 8.42 20.72 -2.40
C PRO A 268 8.30 20.27 -0.95
N ALA A 269 8.87 21.07 -0.03
CA ALA A 269 8.62 20.85 1.39
C ALA A 269 7.13 20.55 1.48
N GLN A 270 6.75 19.49 2.20
CA GLN A 270 5.34 19.17 2.40
C GLN A 270 4.72 20.28 3.26
N LEU A 271 4.70 21.50 2.76
CA LEU A 271 3.62 22.43 2.96
C LEU A 271 2.38 21.58 2.73
N PRO A 272 1.42 21.58 3.68
CA PRO A 272 0.11 21.01 3.42
C PRO A 272 -0.27 21.52 2.05
N ALA A 273 -0.43 20.63 1.07
CA ALA A 273 -0.65 21.06 -0.30
C ALA A 273 -1.72 22.14 -0.21
N ASP A 274 -1.39 23.37 -0.59
CA ASP A 274 -2.41 24.36 -0.85
C ASP A 274 -3.13 23.74 -2.03
N ILE A 275 -4.15 22.95 -1.70
CA ILE A 275 -5.11 22.47 -2.66
C ILE A 275 -5.81 23.76 -3.04
N HIS A 276 -5.23 24.47 -4.00
CA HIS A 276 -5.90 25.49 -4.76
C HIS A 276 -7.00 24.76 -5.52
N PHE A 277 -8.07 24.44 -4.79
CA PHE A 277 -9.37 24.42 -5.39
C PHE A 277 -9.53 25.83 -5.97
N PRO A 278 -9.77 25.98 -7.28
CA PRO A 278 -10.18 27.25 -7.85
C PRO A 278 -11.62 27.52 -7.39
N VAL A 279 -11.82 27.63 -6.09
CA VAL A 279 -13.00 28.19 -5.47
C VAL A 279 -12.66 29.66 -5.32
N ALA A 280 -13.39 30.52 -6.03
CA ALA A 280 -13.29 31.96 -5.82
C ALA A 280 -13.34 32.23 -4.31
N LEU A 281 -12.35 32.97 -3.78
CA LEU A 281 -12.33 33.37 -2.38
C LEU A 281 -13.71 33.97 -2.05
N PRO A 282 -14.47 33.37 -1.11
CA PRO A 282 -15.73 33.94 -0.69
C PRO A 282 -15.51 35.38 -0.24
N ASP A 283 -16.50 36.24 -0.47
CA ASP A 283 -16.54 37.59 0.09
C ASP A 283 -16.14 37.54 1.58
N LEU A 284 -15.19 38.39 2.00
CA LEU A 284 -14.67 38.44 3.38
C LEU A 284 -15.77 38.74 4.41
N SER A 285 -16.95 39.21 3.98
CA SER A 285 -18.13 39.41 4.81
C SER A 285 -18.98 38.14 5.01
N TYR A 286 -18.70 37.05 4.28
CA TYR A 286 -19.45 35.81 4.41
C TYR A 286 -19.13 35.11 5.73
N ILE A 287 -20.09 35.14 6.65
CA ILE A 287 -20.09 34.33 7.86
C ILE A 287 -20.95 33.09 7.57
N PRO A 288 -20.35 31.88 7.45
CA PRO A 288 -21.12 30.68 7.20
C PRO A 288 -22.22 30.50 8.27
N MET A 289 -23.46 30.28 7.82
CA MET A 289 -24.61 30.06 8.70
C MET A 289 -24.96 31.22 9.65
N ALA A 290 -24.69 32.48 9.27
CA ALA A 290 -25.01 33.66 10.08
C ALA A 290 -26.49 33.75 10.52
N SER A 291 -27.42 33.29 9.68
CA SER A 291 -28.86 33.30 9.96
C SER A 291 -29.37 32.09 10.74
N THR A 292 -28.50 31.11 11.01
CA THR A 292 -28.87 29.86 11.70
C THR A 292 -28.75 30.02 13.21
N SER A 293 -29.66 29.41 13.98
CA SER A 293 -29.54 29.41 15.44
C SER A 293 -28.25 28.75 15.91
N THR A 294 -27.71 29.20 17.04
CA THR A 294 -26.44 28.69 17.59
C THR A 294 -26.45 27.17 17.76
N ASP A 295 -27.55 26.57 18.19
CA ASP A 295 -27.62 25.12 18.41
C ASP A 295 -27.56 24.31 17.10
N VAL A 296 -28.29 24.76 16.08
CA VAL A 296 -28.26 24.11 14.75
C VAL A 296 -26.89 24.30 14.11
N ARG A 297 -26.29 25.49 14.23
CA ARG A 297 -24.94 25.78 13.75
C ARG A 297 -23.89 24.91 14.44
N LYS A 298 -23.95 24.80 15.78
CA LYS A 298 -23.07 23.92 16.56
C LYS A 298 -23.22 22.46 16.15
N LYS A 299 -24.45 21.98 15.92
CA LYS A 299 -24.70 20.60 15.46
C LYS A 299 -24.10 20.35 14.07
N ILE A 300 -24.26 21.28 13.13
CA ILE A 300 -23.68 21.18 11.78
C ILE A 300 -22.15 21.19 11.86
N TRP A 301 -21.56 22.14 12.58
CA TRP A 301 -20.10 22.21 12.75
C TRP A 301 -19.53 21.01 13.49
N THR A 302 -20.27 20.46 14.47
CA THR A 302 -19.87 19.21 15.14
C THR A 302 -19.77 18.08 14.14
N GLN A 303 -20.74 17.93 13.23
CA GLN A 303 -20.68 16.91 12.19
C GLN A 303 -19.50 17.14 11.22
N ILE A 304 -19.32 18.36 10.74
CA ILE A 304 -18.22 18.70 9.82
C ILE A 304 -16.86 18.47 10.46
N LEU A 305 -16.65 19.00 11.67
CA LEU A 305 -15.42 18.80 12.43
C LEU A 305 -15.23 17.33 12.78
N SER A 306 -16.31 16.59 13.07
CA SER A 306 -16.19 15.16 13.32
C SER A 306 -15.62 14.45 12.11
N PHE A 307 -16.01 14.79 10.88
CA PHE A 307 -15.44 14.25 9.63
C PHE A 307 -14.02 14.75 9.36
N ALA A 308 -13.76 16.05 9.51
CA ALA A 308 -12.45 16.65 9.26
C ALA A 308 -11.38 16.18 10.25
N MET A 309 -11.79 15.94 11.49
CA MET A 309 -10.96 15.37 12.54
C MET A 309 -11.08 13.85 12.58
N TRP A 310 -12.02 13.24 11.86
CA TRP A 310 -12.22 11.79 11.86
C TRP A 310 -10.97 11.11 11.36
N ASN A 311 -10.60 10.01 12.01
CA ASN A 311 -9.72 9.06 11.36
C ASN A 311 -10.46 7.74 11.23
N ASP A 312 -10.18 7.00 10.15
CA ASP A 312 -10.79 5.70 9.89
C ASP A 312 -10.67 4.71 11.07
N TRP A 313 -9.74 4.94 12.00
CA TRP A 313 -9.53 4.12 13.20
C TRP A 313 -10.38 4.49 14.42
N CYS A 314 -11.17 5.57 14.40
CA CYS A 314 -12.09 5.91 15.49
C CYS A 314 -13.12 4.78 15.75
N ASP A 315 -13.53 4.07 14.71
CA ASP A 315 -14.54 3.00 14.77
C ASP A 315 -13.99 1.58 14.52
N ARG A 316 -12.68 1.41 14.28
CA ARG A 316 -12.06 0.07 14.11
C ARG A 316 -10.87 -0.13 15.04
N ASP A 317 -10.31 -1.34 15.02
CA ASP A 317 -9.08 -1.61 15.78
C ASP A 317 -7.91 -0.83 15.18
N PHE A 318 -7.10 -0.25 16.07
CA PHE A 318 -5.89 0.46 15.71
C PHE A 318 -4.80 -0.53 15.28
N VAL A 319 -4.24 -0.37 14.08
CA VAL A 319 -3.17 -1.24 13.55
C VAL A 319 -1.83 -0.52 13.46
N VAL A 320 -0.73 -1.27 13.27
CA VAL A 320 0.63 -0.72 13.16
C VAL A 320 0.77 0.34 12.07
N ALA A 321 0.06 0.17 10.95
CA ALA A 321 0.04 1.16 9.88
C ALA A 321 -0.51 2.51 10.37
N ASP A 322 -1.53 2.48 11.24
CA ASP A 322 -2.12 3.68 11.84
C ASP A 322 -1.11 4.39 12.76
N VAL A 323 -0.21 3.65 13.44
CA VAL A 323 0.91 4.23 14.22
C VAL A 323 1.82 5.05 13.32
N MET A 324 2.23 4.48 12.18
CA MET A 324 3.15 5.16 11.25
C MET A 324 2.51 6.41 10.65
N PHE A 325 1.22 6.32 10.30
CA PHE A 325 0.46 7.46 9.81
C PHE A 325 0.31 8.55 10.88
N TYR A 326 0.03 8.17 12.13
CA TYR A 326 -0.05 9.13 13.24
C TYR A 326 1.31 9.79 13.55
N LYS A 327 2.40 9.01 13.57
CA LYS A 327 3.78 9.50 13.77
C LYS A 327 4.24 10.48 12.70
N SER A 328 3.65 10.43 11.51
CA SER A 328 3.94 11.40 10.45
C SER A 328 3.45 12.83 10.77
N ASN A 329 2.83 13.06 11.93
CA ASN A 329 2.32 14.34 12.46
C ASN A 329 1.24 15.04 11.63
N ILE A 330 0.85 14.51 10.46
CA ILE A 330 -0.15 15.13 9.58
C ILE A 330 -1.52 15.27 10.28
N ILE A 331 -1.98 14.21 10.95
CA ILE A 331 -3.28 14.23 11.64
C ILE A 331 -3.28 15.19 12.84
N GLY A 332 -2.23 15.11 13.67
CA GLY A 332 -2.16 15.87 14.92
C GLY A 332 -2.21 17.36 14.68
N LEU A 333 -1.43 17.84 13.70
CA LEU A 333 -1.37 19.24 13.35
C LEU A 333 -2.68 19.76 12.75
N ALA A 334 -3.31 19.00 11.85
CA ALA A 334 -4.60 19.39 11.26
C ALA A 334 -5.68 19.55 12.33
N ARG A 335 -5.79 18.60 13.26
CA ARG A 335 -6.74 18.67 14.39
C ARG A 335 -6.47 19.87 15.30
N GLN A 336 -5.20 20.12 15.62
CA GLN A 336 -4.81 21.28 16.43
C GLN A 336 -5.15 22.60 15.73
N ASN A 337 -4.83 22.73 14.44
CA ASN A 337 -5.11 23.92 13.66
C ASN A 337 -6.62 24.23 13.63
N LEU A 338 -7.47 23.21 13.47
CA LEU A 338 -8.93 23.37 13.52
C LEU A 338 -9.41 23.95 14.87
N LEU A 339 -8.84 23.53 15.99
CA LEU A 339 -9.19 24.09 17.32
C LEU A 339 -8.78 25.55 17.48
N THR A 340 -7.79 26.02 16.71
CA THR A 340 -7.30 27.40 16.77
C THR A 340 -8.03 28.37 15.84
N VAL A 341 -8.95 27.88 15.00
CA VAL A 341 -9.70 28.72 14.04
C VAL A 341 -10.60 29.74 14.76
N SER A 342 -11.35 29.32 15.77
CA SER A 342 -12.26 30.18 16.53
C SER A 342 -12.61 29.58 17.89
N LYS A 343 -13.19 30.39 18.79
CA LYS A 343 -13.71 29.90 20.08
C LYS A 343 -14.80 28.85 19.91
N GLU A 344 -15.69 28.99 18.92
CA GLU A 344 -16.74 28.02 18.63
C GLU A 344 -16.13 26.68 18.16
N PHE A 345 -15.11 26.72 17.32
CA PHE A 345 -14.38 25.52 16.89
C PHE A 345 -13.63 24.87 18.05
N TYR A 346 -13.07 25.65 18.97
CA TYR A 346 -12.46 25.12 20.19
C TYR A 346 -13.50 24.40 21.06
N GLU A 347 -14.64 25.04 21.35
CA GLU A 347 -15.72 24.45 22.17
C GLU A 347 -16.26 23.14 21.56
N ILE A 348 -16.47 23.10 20.24
CA ILE A 348 -17.01 21.93 19.54
C ILE A 348 -15.95 20.84 19.33
N GLY A 349 -14.73 21.24 18.97
CA GLY A 349 -13.66 20.33 18.62
C GLY A 349 -12.97 19.71 19.85
N LEU A 350 -13.03 20.34 21.02
CA LEU A 350 -12.37 19.83 22.23
C LEU A 350 -12.94 18.46 22.66
N PRO A 351 -14.27 18.21 22.71
CA PRO A 351 -14.80 16.86 22.90
C PRO A 351 -14.33 15.87 21.82
N LEU A 352 -14.21 16.31 20.56
CA LEU A 352 -13.81 15.45 19.44
C LEU A 352 -12.33 15.03 19.52
N ILE A 353 -11.43 15.92 19.94
CA ILE A 353 -10.00 15.59 20.09
C ILE A 353 -9.77 14.65 21.28
N TYR A 354 -10.52 14.83 22.38
CA TYR A 354 -10.43 13.95 23.55
C TYR A 354 -11.18 12.63 23.38
N ALA A 355 -12.05 12.49 22.38
CA ALA A 355 -12.77 11.23 22.18
C ALA A 355 -11.86 10.05 21.82
N TYR A 356 -10.72 10.29 21.16
CA TYR A 356 -9.83 9.27 20.61
C TYR A 356 -8.33 9.56 20.81
N PRO A 357 -7.83 9.71 22.07
CA PRO A 357 -6.41 9.95 22.34
C PRO A 357 -5.52 8.79 21.90
N VAL A 358 -4.39 9.15 21.27
CA VAL A 358 -3.28 8.24 20.95
C VAL A 358 -2.07 8.66 21.75
N LEU A 359 -1.66 7.80 22.68
CA LEU A 359 -0.63 8.07 23.65
C LEU A 359 0.63 7.29 23.27
N LEU A 360 1.56 7.99 22.62
CA LEU A 360 2.81 7.43 22.11
C LEU A 360 3.94 7.60 23.12
N GLY A 361 4.01 6.68 24.08
CA GLY A 361 5.06 6.63 25.08
C GLY A 361 4.60 7.00 26.49
N PRO A 362 5.45 6.69 27.49
CA PRO A 362 5.12 6.84 28.90
C PRO A 362 4.98 8.31 29.31
N HIS A 363 5.74 9.23 28.71
CA HIS A 363 5.67 10.65 29.06
C HIS A 363 4.33 11.28 28.66
N GLN A 364 3.88 11.03 27.43
CA GLN A 364 2.59 11.49 26.91
C GLN A 364 1.43 10.91 27.72
N LEU A 365 1.53 9.64 28.14
CA LEU A 365 0.59 9.02 29.05
C LEU A 365 0.48 9.78 30.38
N CYS A 366 1.63 10.12 30.99
CA CYS A 366 1.66 10.86 32.26
C CYS A 366 1.09 12.27 32.12
N GLN A 367 1.48 12.99 31.07
CA GLN A 367 0.96 14.33 30.78
C GLN A 367 -0.55 14.30 30.58
N PHE A 368 -1.04 13.32 29.82
CA PHE A 368 -2.47 13.12 29.61
C PHE A 368 -3.20 12.78 30.91
N ALA A 369 -2.66 11.87 31.73
CA ALA A 369 -3.24 11.52 33.03
C ALA A 369 -3.30 12.74 33.97
N THR A 370 -2.26 13.57 34.01
CA THR A 370 -2.27 14.83 34.77
C THR A 370 -3.34 15.78 34.24
N GLN A 371 -3.43 15.96 32.92
CA GLN A 371 -4.44 16.83 32.30
C GLN A 371 -5.88 16.40 32.63
N ILE A 372 -6.16 15.10 32.56
CA ILE A 372 -7.48 14.54 32.93
C ILE A 372 -7.73 14.66 34.43
N ALA A 373 -6.72 14.51 35.27
CA ALA A 373 -6.86 14.73 36.71
C ALA A 373 -7.16 16.20 37.04
N THR A 374 -6.53 17.14 36.33
CA THR A 374 -6.78 18.58 36.49
C THR A 374 -8.15 18.99 35.95
N ASN A 375 -8.63 18.35 34.89
CA ASN A 375 -9.95 18.60 34.32
C ASN A 375 -10.73 17.29 34.06
N PRO A 376 -11.37 16.72 35.10
CA PRO A 376 -12.07 15.44 34.99
C PRO A 376 -13.22 15.43 33.98
N ALA A 377 -13.81 16.58 33.68
CA ALA A 377 -14.87 16.68 32.67
C ALA A 377 -14.40 16.22 31.28
N LEU A 378 -13.12 16.42 30.95
CA LEU A 378 -12.53 15.94 29.70
C LEU A 378 -12.55 14.41 29.61
N GLY A 379 -12.45 13.72 30.75
CA GLY A 379 -12.51 12.26 30.81
C GLY A 379 -13.86 11.71 30.33
N SER A 380 -14.95 12.45 30.54
CA SER A 380 -16.28 12.07 30.05
C SER A 380 -16.41 12.09 28.52
N HIS A 381 -15.51 12.78 27.81
CA HIS A 381 -15.50 12.80 26.34
C HIS A 381 -14.75 11.62 25.75
N ILE A 382 -13.90 10.94 26.53
CA ILE A 382 -13.04 9.85 26.06
C ILE A 382 -13.88 8.62 25.75
N ARG A 383 -13.87 8.19 24.49
CA ARG A 383 -14.57 6.99 24.02
C ARG A 383 -13.62 5.85 23.70
N SER A 384 -12.40 6.14 23.27
CA SER A 384 -11.40 5.14 22.92
C SER A 384 -10.00 5.64 23.23
N ILE A 385 -9.17 4.82 23.87
CA ILE A 385 -7.77 5.18 24.12
C ILE A 385 -6.86 4.15 23.46
N PHE A 386 -5.85 4.64 22.75
CA PHE A 386 -4.79 3.80 22.20
C PHE A 386 -3.44 4.13 22.83
N PHE A 387 -2.74 3.09 23.30
CA PHE A 387 -1.41 3.20 23.87
C PHE A 387 -0.36 2.53 22.96
N LEU A 388 0.77 3.21 22.82
CA LEU A 388 2.01 2.62 22.33
C LEU A 388 3.12 2.98 23.31
N VAL A 389 3.26 2.17 24.36
CA VAL A 389 4.27 2.38 25.41
C VAL A 389 5.35 1.31 25.26
N THR A 390 6.51 1.69 24.73
CA THR A 390 7.69 0.81 24.74
C THR A 390 8.33 0.84 26.12
N TYR A 391 8.31 -0.29 26.84
CA TYR A 391 8.94 -0.42 28.14
C TYR A 391 10.47 -0.48 27.98
N LEU A 392 11.17 0.49 28.56
CA LEU A 392 12.56 0.31 28.94
C LEU A 392 12.60 -0.30 30.36
N PRO A 393 13.52 -1.23 30.66
CA PRO A 393 13.67 -1.77 32.02
C PRO A 393 13.93 -0.63 33.03
N GLY A 394 13.16 -0.54 34.13
CA GLY A 394 13.32 0.48 35.18
C GLY A 394 12.04 0.80 35.96
N ASP A 395 11.98 1.93 36.68
CA ASP A 395 10.86 2.41 37.53
C ASP A 395 9.60 2.87 36.76
N LEU A 396 9.68 2.89 35.43
CA LEU A 396 8.59 3.28 34.54
C LEU A 396 7.25 2.53 34.74
N PRO A 397 7.20 1.24 35.08
CA PRO A 397 5.95 0.48 35.22
C PRO A 397 5.02 1.05 36.28
N GLN A 398 5.56 1.53 37.41
CA GLN A 398 4.73 2.10 38.48
C GLN A 398 4.09 3.42 38.03
N LEU A 399 4.86 4.30 37.40
CA LEU A 399 4.35 5.58 36.91
C LEU A 399 3.29 5.40 35.81
N VAL A 400 3.51 4.44 34.91
CA VAL A 400 2.53 4.05 33.88
C VAL A 400 1.24 3.55 34.54
N GLU A 401 1.36 2.70 35.55
CA GLU A 401 0.21 2.17 36.29
C GLU A 401 -0.57 3.27 37.03
N GLU A 402 0.11 4.18 37.73
CA GLU A 402 -0.53 5.31 38.42
C GLU A 402 -1.25 6.23 37.43
N SER A 403 -0.65 6.48 36.26
CA SER A 403 -1.26 7.25 35.19
C SER A 403 -2.50 6.57 34.63
N MET A 404 -2.44 5.25 34.43
CA MET A 404 -3.56 4.43 33.98
C MET A 404 -4.71 4.45 34.98
N ALA A 405 -4.43 4.30 36.28
CA ALA A 405 -5.43 4.36 37.33
C ALA A 405 -6.21 5.69 37.30
N ARG A 406 -5.51 6.82 37.10
CA ARG A 406 -6.13 8.15 37.00
C ARG A 406 -7.01 8.28 35.76
N ILE A 407 -6.53 7.83 34.60
CA ILE A 407 -7.29 7.87 33.34
C ILE A 407 -8.55 7.02 33.45
N VAL A 408 -8.42 5.78 33.93
CA VAL A 408 -9.53 4.85 34.10
C VAL A 408 -10.59 5.42 35.05
N ALA A 409 -10.19 6.01 36.17
CA ALA A 409 -11.12 6.60 37.14
C ALA A 409 -11.95 7.78 36.57
N ALA A 410 -11.47 8.43 35.51
CA ALA A 410 -12.11 9.60 34.91
C ALA A 410 -12.89 9.30 33.61
N THR A 411 -12.91 8.06 33.12
CA THR A 411 -13.38 7.73 31.76
C THR A 411 -14.63 6.85 31.74
N SER A 412 -15.74 7.35 32.29
CA SER A 412 -17.01 6.59 32.37
C SER A 412 -17.61 6.18 31.03
N ASN A 413 -17.32 6.93 29.97
CA ASN A 413 -17.82 6.67 28.61
C ASN A 413 -16.83 5.87 27.73
N LEU A 414 -15.81 5.25 28.35
CA LEU A 414 -14.80 4.50 27.63
C LEU A 414 -15.38 3.23 27.00
N THR A 415 -15.52 3.26 25.68
CA THR A 415 -15.97 2.12 24.88
C THR A 415 -14.83 1.22 24.41
N ARG A 416 -13.60 1.73 24.32
CA ARG A 416 -12.47 0.94 23.80
C ARG A 416 -11.16 1.26 24.50
N LEU A 417 -10.41 0.22 24.84
CA LEU A 417 -9.08 0.34 25.40
C LEU A 417 -8.12 -0.54 24.60
N HIS A 418 -7.17 0.09 23.93
CA HIS A 418 -6.27 -0.56 22.99
C HIS A 418 -4.80 -0.34 23.38
N GLU A 419 -4.02 -1.40 23.34
CA GLU A 419 -2.56 -1.32 23.34
C GLU A 419 -1.96 -2.14 22.20
N HIS A 420 -0.89 -1.60 21.62
CA HIS A 420 -0.13 -2.29 20.58
C HIS A 420 0.79 -3.35 21.18
N CYS A 421 0.26 -4.56 21.36
CA CYS A 421 1.12 -5.71 21.61
C CYS A 421 1.99 -5.96 20.37
N ASP A 422 3.29 -5.78 20.52
CA ASP A 422 4.26 -6.27 19.56
C ASP A 422 4.24 -7.81 19.51
N SER A 423 5.00 -8.40 18.59
CA SER A 423 5.12 -9.85 18.48
C SER A 423 5.69 -10.52 19.74
N ARG A 424 6.23 -9.75 20.70
CA ARG A 424 6.78 -10.26 21.97
C ARG A 424 5.73 -10.31 23.07
N GLY A 425 4.50 -9.87 22.82
CA GLY A 425 3.38 -10.02 23.75
C GLY A 425 3.49 -9.15 25.01
N ALA A 426 4.30 -8.09 24.96
CA ALA A 426 4.37 -7.11 26.05
C ALA A 426 3.10 -6.24 25.98
N GLY A 427 2.05 -6.63 26.71
CA GLY A 427 0.88 -5.79 26.92
C GLY A 427 1.10 -4.74 28.02
N LEU A 428 0.24 -3.74 28.08
CA LEU A 428 0.17 -2.75 29.16
C LEU A 428 -0.07 -3.46 30.49
N PRO A 429 0.90 -3.45 31.43
CA PRO A 429 0.68 -4.02 32.74
C PRO A 429 -0.38 -3.17 33.44
N MET A 430 -1.35 -3.85 34.03
CA MET A 430 -2.41 -3.25 34.83
C MET A 430 -2.49 -3.99 36.16
N LYS A 431 -2.53 -3.30 37.29
CA LYS A 431 -2.79 -3.98 38.58
C LYS A 431 -4.26 -4.39 38.64
N GLY A 432 -4.54 -5.45 39.40
CA GLY A 432 -5.91 -5.92 39.64
C GLY A 432 -6.84 -4.80 40.09
N ALA A 433 -6.42 -3.93 41.01
CA ALA A 433 -7.22 -2.80 41.49
C ALA A 433 -7.61 -1.80 40.37
N THR A 434 -6.69 -1.48 39.48
CA THR A 434 -6.96 -0.60 38.33
C THR A 434 -7.90 -1.25 37.33
N PHE A 435 -7.74 -2.56 37.10
CA PHE A 435 -8.67 -3.32 36.26
C PHE A 435 -10.08 -3.36 36.86
N LEU A 436 -10.20 -3.58 38.17
CA LEU A 436 -11.49 -3.50 38.87
C LEU A 436 -12.12 -2.11 38.72
N LYS A 437 -11.33 -1.04 38.82
CA LYS A 437 -11.82 0.33 38.61
C LYS A 437 -12.27 0.58 37.17
N LEU A 438 -11.64 -0.07 36.18
CA LEU A 438 -12.09 -0.02 34.78
C LEU A 438 -13.45 -0.70 34.63
N VAL A 439 -13.63 -1.86 35.25
CA VAL A 439 -14.91 -2.58 35.24
C VAL A 439 -16.00 -1.72 35.89
N GLU A 440 -15.71 -1.10 37.03
CA GLU A 440 -16.67 -0.24 37.75
C GLU A 440 -17.03 1.02 36.96
N THR A 441 -16.02 1.71 36.42
CA THR A 441 -16.20 3.02 35.78
C THR A 441 -16.80 2.90 34.38
N SER A 442 -16.36 1.90 33.61
CA SER A 442 -16.64 1.82 32.17
C SER A 442 -17.09 0.43 31.71
N GLY A 443 -17.24 -0.55 32.61
CA GLY A 443 -17.50 -1.94 32.21
C GLY A 443 -18.78 -2.10 31.39
N SER A 444 -19.82 -1.32 31.69
CA SER A 444 -21.09 -1.33 30.94
C SER A 444 -20.99 -0.64 29.58
N SER A 445 -20.04 0.28 29.37
CA SER A 445 -19.83 0.95 28.09
C SER A 445 -18.72 0.31 27.24
N LEU A 446 -17.87 -0.52 27.85
CA LEU A 446 -16.69 -1.12 27.22
C LEU A 446 -17.07 -2.19 26.19
N ILE A 447 -16.71 -1.93 24.94
CA ILE A 447 -16.93 -2.80 23.77
C ILE A 447 -15.65 -3.59 23.44
N THR A 448 -14.48 -2.95 23.57
CA THR A 448 -13.19 -3.56 23.20
C THR A 448 -12.15 -3.39 24.28
N LEU A 449 -11.50 -4.49 24.66
CA LEU A 449 -10.40 -4.52 25.61
C LEU A 449 -9.24 -5.31 25.04
N THR A 450 -8.15 -4.63 24.67
CA THR A 450 -7.01 -5.27 24.01
C THR A 450 -5.66 -4.80 24.53
N GLY A 451 -4.72 -5.73 24.63
CA GLY A 451 -3.31 -5.44 24.95
C GLY A 451 -3.05 -5.13 26.42
N ILE A 452 -3.90 -5.62 27.32
CA ILE A 452 -3.73 -5.42 28.77
C ILE A 452 -3.31 -6.71 29.42
N LYS A 453 -2.26 -6.64 30.25
CA LYS A 453 -1.80 -7.73 31.09
C LYS A 453 -2.11 -7.41 32.55
N VAL A 454 -3.12 -8.08 33.10
CA VAL A 454 -3.43 -7.94 34.53
C VAL A 454 -2.38 -8.70 35.34
N SER A 455 -1.68 -8.00 36.24
CA SER A 455 -0.65 -8.62 37.08
C SER A 455 -1.28 -9.37 38.26
N GLU A 456 -0.82 -10.62 38.48
CA GLU A 456 -1.39 -11.58 39.44
C GLU A 456 -1.03 -11.30 40.91
N ASN A 457 -0.22 -10.27 41.20
CA ASN A 457 0.30 -10.02 42.56
C ASN A 457 -0.76 -9.51 43.57
N VAL A 458 -2.05 -9.57 43.23
CA VAL A 458 -3.13 -9.21 44.13
C VAL A 458 -3.84 -10.49 44.52
N VAL A 459 -3.87 -10.77 45.84
CA VAL A 459 -4.72 -11.82 46.42
C VAL A 459 -6.10 -11.69 45.76
N PRO A 460 -6.59 -12.73 45.06
CA PRO A 460 -7.86 -12.63 44.36
C PRO A 460 -8.92 -12.20 45.37
N PRO A 461 -9.72 -11.17 45.06
CA PRO A 461 -10.75 -10.73 46.00
C PRO A 461 -11.62 -11.94 46.35
N ALA A 462 -11.99 -12.06 47.63
CA ALA A 462 -12.75 -13.20 48.16
C ALA A 462 -14.03 -13.51 47.34
N ARG A 463 -14.52 -12.53 46.57
CA ARG A 463 -15.47 -12.71 45.48
C ARG A 463 -14.95 -11.97 44.25
N PRO A 464 -14.58 -12.65 43.14
CA PRO A 464 -14.28 -11.97 41.90
C PRO A 464 -15.52 -11.17 41.47
N PRO A 465 -15.36 -9.94 40.96
CA PRO A 465 -16.48 -9.18 40.42
C PRO A 465 -17.15 -10.00 39.32
N SER A 466 -18.48 -9.94 39.27
CA SER A 466 -19.21 -10.57 38.19
C SER A 466 -18.82 -9.90 36.87
N PHE A 467 -18.25 -10.67 35.94
CA PHE A 467 -18.00 -10.20 34.57
C PHE A 467 -19.30 -9.91 33.81
N SER A 468 -20.48 -10.15 34.40
CA SER A 468 -21.76 -9.66 33.89
C SER A 468 -21.82 -8.14 33.74
N ILE A 469 -20.90 -7.37 34.34
CA ILE A 469 -20.84 -5.92 34.10
C ILE A 469 -20.42 -5.62 32.64
N PHE A 470 -19.74 -6.55 31.97
CA PHE A 470 -19.30 -6.44 30.58
C PHE A 470 -20.36 -6.87 29.57
N ASP A 471 -21.60 -6.45 29.75
CA ASP A 471 -22.72 -6.80 28.87
C ASP A 471 -22.50 -6.35 27.42
N ASN A 472 -21.64 -5.34 27.20
CA ASN A 472 -21.33 -4.82 25.87
C ASN A 472 -19.96 -5.25 25.34
N LEU A 473 -19.18 -6.04 26.07
CA LEU A 473 -17.82 -6.42 25.68
C LEU A 473 -17.86 -7.45 24.54
N ARG A 474 -17.61 -6.95 23.33
CA ARG A 474 -17.61 -7.75 22.11
C ARG A 474 -16.24 -8.28 21.76
N ARG A 475 -15.16 -7.58 22.17
CA ARG A 475 -13.79 -7.94 21.79
C ARG A 475 -12.89 -8.02 23.01
N LEU A 476 -12.25 -9.17 23.22
CA LEU A 476 -11.34 -9.40 24.32
C LEU A 476 -10.00 -9.96 23.85
N ARG A 477 -8.92 -9.35 24.32
CA ARG A 477 -7.54 -9.87 24.27
C ARG A 477 -6.91 -9.77 25.66
N SER A 478 -7.38 -10.63 26.57
CA SER A 478 -6.90 -10.82 27.95
C SER A 478 -7.43 -12.17 28.47
N GLN A 479 -7.09 -12.54 29.71
CA GLN A 479 -7.53 -13.78 30.35
C GLN A 479 -8.81 -13.58 31.19
N PRO A 480 -10.02 -14.00 30.76
CA PRO A 480 -11.23 -13.92 31.60
C PRO A 480 -11.38 -15.14 32.52
N THR A 481 -12.25 -15.01 33.52
CA THR A 481 -12.41 -16.05 34.56
C THR A 481 -13.82 -16.62 34.78
N SER A 482 -14.93 -16.12 34.20
CA SER A 482 -16.23 -16.84 34.39
C SER A 482 -17.46 -16.57 33.49
N TYR A 483 -17.66 -15.42 32.83
CA TYR A 483 -18.88 -15.22 32.00
C TYR A 483 -18.78 -14.06 31.01
N LEU A 484 -19.08 -14.29 29.72
CA LEU A 484 -18.97 -13.28 28.64
C LEU A 484 -20.02 -13.52 27.52
N PRO A 485 -21.31 -13.19 27.74
CA PRO A 485 -22.39 -13.56 26.83
C PRO A 485 -22.34 -12.83 25.47
N SER A 486 -21.86 -11.59 25.46
CA SER A 486 -21.80 -10.72 24.27
C SER A 486 -20.48 -10.76 23.51
N LEU A 487 -19.55 -11.66 23.91
CA LEU A 487 -18.24 -11.73 23.29
C LEU A 487 -18.35 -12.28 21.87
N GLU A 488 -18.08 -11.43 20.88
CA GLU A 488 -18.11 -11.76 19.45
C GLU A 488 -16.73 -12.13 18.92
N TYR A 489 -15.67 -11.52 19.46
CA TYR A 489 -14.28 -11.64 18.99
C TYR A 489 -13.33 -11.94 20.15
N LEU A 490 -12.59 -13.04 20.03
CA LEU A 490 -11.60 -13.46 21.00
C LEU A 490 -10.23 -13.58 20.34
N LYS A 491 -9.22 -12.90 20.90
CA LYS A 491 -7.83 -13.02 20.45
C LYS A 491 -6.93 -13.36 21.61
N PHE A 492 -6.03 -14.31 21.41
CA PHE A 492 -4.99 -14.61 22.38
C PHE A 492 -3.66 -14.85 21.69
N GLN A 493 -2.59 -14.73 22.47
CA GLN A 493 -1.22 -14.92 22.02
C GLN A 493 -0.46 -15.57 23.17
N ASP A 494 0.10 -16.75 22.92
CA ASP A 494 0.92 -17.50 23.88
C ASP A 494 0.21 -17.75 25.23
N CYS A 495 -1.07 -18.17 25.16
CA CYS A 495 -1.83 -18.53 26.35
C CYS A 495 -1.44 -19.93 26.87
N PRO A 496 -1.36 -20.13 28.19
CA PRO A 496 -1.17 -21.46 28.77
C PRO A 496 -2.38 -22.37 28.49
N ASP A 497 -2.17 -23.68 28.41
CA ASP A 497 -3.22 -24.64 28.02
C ASP A 497 -4.44 -24.65 28.96
N ASN A 498 -4.20 -24.43 30.26
CA ASN A 498 -5.27 -24.33 31.27
C ASN A 498 -6.27 -23.20 30.96
N PHE A 499 -5.83 -22.14 30.29
CA PHE A 499 -6.66 -21.02 29.95
C PHE A 499 -7.67 -21.36 28.85
N LEU A 500 -7.21 -22.07 27.80
CA LEU A 500 -8.09 -22.58 26.75
C LEU A 500 -9.09 -23.60 27.30
N ASP A 501 -8.66 -24.43 28.25
CA ASP A 501 -9.54 -25.37 28.93
C ASP A 501 -10.64 -24.65 29.72
N ASN A 502 -10.29 -23.58 30.44
CA ASN A 502 -11.26 -22.75 31.15
C ASN A 502 -12.26 -22.09 30.18
N LEU A 503 -11.77 -21.49 29.09
CA LEU A 503 -12.61 -20.90 28.04
C LEU A 503 -13.54 -21.92 27.38
N SER A 504 -13.08 -23.16 27.24
CA SER A 504 -13.91 -24.27 26.71
C SER A 504 -15.11 -24.52 27.60
N ASN A 505 -14.98 -24.32 28.92
CA ASN A 505 -16.07 -24.51 29.89
C ASN A 505 -16.99 -23.28 30.00
N LEU A 506 -16.58 -22.11 29.48
CA LEU A 506 -17.42 -20.92 29.49
C LEU A 506 -18.49 -20.99 28.41
N SER A 507 -19.69 -20.46 28.70
CA SER A 507 -20.69 -20.21 27.67
C SER A 507 -20.34 -18.94 26.90
N LEU A 508 -19.95 -19.09 25.63
CA LEU A 508 -19.66 -18.00 24.69
C LEU A 508 -20.66 -18.08 23.54
N PRO A 509 -21.93 -17.68 23.73
CA PRO A 509 -22.99 -17.88 22.74
C PRO A 509 -22.82 -16.99 21.50
N SER A 510 -22.24 -15.80 21.66
CA SER A 510 -22.07 -14.80 20.59
C SER A 510 -20.75 -14.91 19.82
N LEU A 511 -19.87 -15.85 20.20
CA LEU A 511 -18.51 -15.92 19.65
C LEU A 511 -18.53 -16.28 18.17
N ALA A 512 -18.12 -15.33 17.33
CA ALA A 512 -18.08 -15.48 15.87
C ALA A 512 -16.64 -15.39 15.31
N HIS A 513 -15.72 -14.77 16.03
CA HIS A 513 -14.36 -14.52 15.57
C HIS A 513 -13.31 -15.00 16.58
N LEU A 514 -12.29 -15.70 16.09
CA LEU A 514 -11.22 -16.25 16.93
C LEU A 514 -9.85 -15.97 16.31
N ASP A 515 -8.90 -15.45 17.07
CA ASP A 515 -7.51 -15.25 16.64
C ASP A 515 -6.54 -15.96 17.59
N LEU A 516 -6.04 -17.11 17.14
CA LEU A 516 -5.10 -17.99 17.82
C LEU A 516 -3.66 -17.61 17.47
N GLY A 517 -3.07 -16.75 18.28
CA GLY A 517 -1.62 -16.52 18.29
C GLY A 517 -0.88 -17.57 19.12
N GLY A 518 0.37 -17.87 18.73
CA GLY A 518 1.27 -18.71 19.52
C GLY A 518 1.12 -20.23 19.32
N ARG A 519 1.77 -21.00 20.19
CA ARG A 519 1.69 -22.46 20.23
C ARG A 519 0.70 -22.87 21.31
N ASN A 520 -0.41 -23.47 20.92
CA ASN A 520 -1.39 -24.07 21.84
C ASN A 520 -1.33 -25.59 21.71
N SER A 521 -1.57 -26.32 22.79
CA SER A 521 -1.65 -27.77 22.72
C SER A 521 -2.87 -28.25 21.91
N THR A 522 -2.68 -29.35 21.20
CA THR A 522 -3.72 -30.00 20.40
C THR A 522 -4.99 -30.35 21.22
N PRO A 523 -4.89 -30.92 22.44
CA PRO A 523 -6.07 -31.32 23.21
C PRO A 523 -6.96 -30.15 23.64
N SER A 524 -6.37 -29.06 24.15
CA SER A 524 -7.13 -27.90 24.61
C SER A 524 -7.84 -27.19 23.45
N LEU A 525 -7.20 -27.10 22.29
CA LEU A 525 -7.83 -26.58 21.08
C LEU A 525 -8.98 -27.46 20.59
N GLN A 526 -8.79 -28.79 20.60
CA GLN A 526 -9.84 -29.71 20.21
C GLN A 526 -11.07 -29.57 21.12
N ARG A 527 -10.87 -29.46 22.45
CA ARG A 527 -11.96 -29.22 23.40
C ARG A 527 -12.66 -27.89 23.13
N PHE A 528 -11.88 -26.83 22.90
CA PHE A 528 -12.42 -25.50 22.60
C PHE A 528 -13.28 -25.50 21.33
N PHE A 529 -12.76 -26.06 20.23
CA PHE A 529 -13.49 -26.14 18.97
C PHE A 529 -14.70 -27.08 19.05
N SER A 530 -14.64 -28.14 19.86
CA SER A 530 -15.81 -29.00 20.08
C SER A 530 -16.97 -28.25 20.73
N ASN A 531 -16.67 -27.31 21.65
CA ASN A 531 -17.69 -26.56 22.37
C ASN A 531 -18.15 -25.28 21.63
N HIS A 532 -17.25 -24.64 20.87
CA HIS A 532 -17.50 -23.31 20.29
C HIS A 532 -17.31 -23.23 18.78
N GLY A 533 -16.69 -24.23 18.14
CA GLY A 533 -16.29 -24.19 16.73
C GLY A 533 -17.46 -24.00 15.76
N SER A 534 -18.64 -24.55 16.07
CA SER A 534 -19.86 -24.37 15.28
C SER A 534 -20.37 -22.93 15.23
N LYS A 535 -19.93 -22.05 16.13
CA LYS A 535 -20.33 -20.63 16.17
C LYS A 535 -19.38 -19.74 15.36
N LEU A 536 -18.15 -20.21 15.11
CA LEU A 536 -17.10 -19.44 14.48
C LEU A 536 -17.36 -19.22 12.99
N ARG A 537 -17.17 -17.97 12.56
CA ARG A 537 -17.25 -17.51 11.17
C ARG A 537 -15.90 -17.06 10.65
N ASP A 538 -15.10 -16.38 11.47
CA ASP A 538 -13.75 -15.95 11.08
C ASP A 538 -12.70 -16.47 12.04
N VAL A 539 -11.71 -17.18 11.51
CA VAL A 539 -10.65 -17.77 12.34
C VAL A 539 -9.29 -17.35 11.82
N VAL A 540 -8.45 -16.82 12.71
CA VAL A 540 -7.02 -16.68 12.51
C VAL A 540 -6.35 -17.77 13.32
N ALA A 541 -5.55 -18.62 12.68
CA ALA A 541 -4.89 -19.73 13.36
C ALA A 541 -3.53 -20.04 12.78
N ASN A 542 -2.65 -20.63 13.58
CA ASN A 542 -1.50 -21.32 13.03
C ASN A 542 -1.96 -22.65 12.42
N PRO A 543 -1.42 -23.08 11.26
CA PRO A 543 -1.59 -24.45 10.80
C PRO A 543 -1.03 -25.38 11.88
N HIS A 544 -1.93 -26.03 12.61
CA HIS A 544 -1.57 -26.94 13.68
C HIS A 544 -1.01 -28.25 13.10
N PRO A 545 -0.15 -28.96 13.86
CA PRO A 545 0.27 -30.29 13.48
C PRO A 545 -0.94 -31.24 13.36
N GLU A 546 -0.75 -32.30 12.58
CA GLU A 546 -1.75 -33.31 12.25
C GLU A 546 -2.54 -33.79 13.49
N GLY A 547 -3.86 -33.95 13.36
CA GLY A 547 -4.69 -34.58 14.41
C GLY A 547 -6.00 -33.88 14.76
N ILE A 548 -6.16 -32.58 14.46
CA ILE A 548 -7.45 -31.89 14.64
C ILE A 548 -8.18 -31.84 13.31
N SER A 549 -9.39 -32.40 13.27
CA SER A 549 -10.35 -32.23 12.17
C SER A 549 -10.96 -30.81 12.20
N PHE A 550 -10.12 -29.79 11.96
CA PHE A 550 -10.45 -28.38 12.14
C PHE A 550 -11.76 -27.97 11.43
N PHE A 551 -11.90 -28.37 10.17
CA PHE A 551 -13.07 -28.03 9.36
C PHE A 551 -14.34 -28.77 9.79
N ASP A 552 -14.22 -29.97 10.35
CA ASP A 552 -15.36 -30.72 10.89
C ASP A 552 -15.84 -30.13 12.23
N LEU A 553 -14.93 -29.62 13.06
CA LEU A 553 -15.28 -28.95 14.32
C LEU A 553 -15.78 -27.51 14.11
N CYS A 554 -15.42 -26.88 13.00
CA CYS A 554 -15.79 -25.50 12.68
C CYS A 554 -16.54 -25.39 11.33
N PRO A 555 -17.73 -25.98 11.20
CA PRO A 555 -18.45 -26.10 9.93
C PRO A 555 -18.96 -24.77 9.35
N ASN A 556 -19.02 -23.70 10.15
CA ASN A 556 -19.60 -22.40 9.77
C ASN A 556 -18.56 -21.31 9.43
N ILE A 557 -17.27 -21.66 9.38
CA ILE A 557 -16.21 -20.70 9.04
C ILE A 557 -16.40 -20.17 7.61
N ALA A 558 -16.52 -18.86 7.47
CA ALA A 558 -16.52 -18.16 6.20
C ALA A 558 -15.12 -17.66 5.79
N GLN A 559 -14.30 -17.23 6.74
CA GLN A 559 -12.94 -16.74 6.47
C GLN A 559 -11.91 -17.41 7.39
N LEU A 560 -10.82 -17.88 6.78
CA LEU A 560 -9.71 -18.49 7.50
C LEU A 560 -8.41 -17.75 7.19
N LYS A 561 -7.66 -17.34 8.21
CA LYS A 561 -6.32 -16.74 8.06
C LYS A 561 -5.28 -17.59 8.77
N LEU A 562 -4.36 -18.15 8.01
CA LEU A 562 -3.26 -18.95 8.50
C LEU A 562 -2.03 -18.08 8.78
N THR A 563 -1.53 -18.07 10.01
CA THR A 563 -0.45 -17.17 10.47
C THR A 563 0.94 -17.80 10.60
N ALA A 564 1.15 -19.05 10.17
CA ALA A 564 2.48 -19.65 10.22
C ALA A 564 3.45 -18.90 9.32
N VAL A 565 4.32 -18.11 9.95
CA VAL A 565 5.29 -17.25 9.30
C VAL A 565 6.23 -18.05 8.39
N ASN A 566 6.55 -19.31 8.73
CA ASN A 566 7.58 -20.12 8.06
C ASN A 566 7.10 -21.45 7.47
N GLN A 567 5.79 -21.70 7.43
CA GLN A 567 5.26 -23.00 7.04
C GLN A 567 4.02 -22.86 6.17
N VAL A 568 4.07 -23.48 4.99
CA VAL A 568 2.91 -23.67 4.12
C VAL A 568 2.02 -24.75 4.75
N PRO A 569 0.70 -24.57 4.84
CA PRO A 569 -0.19 -25.63 5.32
C PRO A 569 -0.01 -26.89 4.46
N PRO A 570 0.12 -28.07 5.07
CA PRO A 570 0.19 -29.31 4.31
C PRO A 570 -1.15 -29.56 3.58
N PRO A 571 -1.16 -30.28 2.44
CA PRO A 571 -2.40 -30.65 1.75
C PRO A 571 -3.44 -31.32 2.66
N THR A 572 -2.97 -32.09 3.64
CA THR A 572 -3.80 -32.78 4.63
C THR A 572 -4.58 -31.84 5.55
N PHE A 573 -4.16 -30.58 5.68
CA PHE A 573 -4.88 -29.58 6.47
C PHE A 573 -6.29 -29.31 5.93
N PHE A 574 -6.47 -29.38 4.60
CA PHE A 574 -7.75 -29.19 3.93
C PHE A 574 -8.61 -30.47 3.87
N LYS A 575 -8.24 -31.53 4.60
CA LYS A 575 -9.11 -32.69 4.73
C LYS A 575 -10.32 -32.35 5.59
N CYS A 576 -11.51 -32.70 5.09
CA CYS A 576 -12.78 -32.50 5.77
C CYS A 576 -13.66 -33.71 5.45
N THR A 577 -14.30 -34.30 6.48
CA THR A 577 -15.17 -35.48 6.29
C THR A 577 -16.50 -35.11 5.66
N THR A 578 -16.97 -33.89 5.92
CA THR A 578 -18.22 -33.34 5.36
C THR A 578 -17.94 -32.15 4.44
N PRO A 579 -18.74 -31.90 3.40
CA PRO A 579 -18.56 -30.71 2.57
C PRO A 579 -18.76 -29.41 3.37
N HIS A 580 -17.75 -28.55 3.40
CA HIS A 580 -17.75 -27.26 4.08
C HIS A 580 -18.36 -26.18 3.18
N ARG A 581 -19.60 -25.80 3.47
CA ARG A 581 -20.43 -24.94 2.60
C ARG A 581 -20.28 -23.44 2.86
N HIS A 582 -19.51 -23.04 3.87
CA HIS A 582 -19.44 -21.65 4.29
C HIS A 582 -18.09 -21.00 3.97
N LEU A 583 -17.00 -21.77 3.88
CA LEU A 583 -15.67 -21.21 3.65
C LEU A 583 -15.58 -20.57 2.27
N THR A 584 -15.40 -19.24 2.25
CA THR A 584 -15.32 -18.45 1.01
C THR A 584 -13.94 -17.88 0.76
N HIS A 585 -13.17 -17.59 1.81
CA HIS A 585 -11.86 -16.93 1.72
C HIS A 585 -10.83 -17.59 2.64
N VAL A 586 -9.64 -17.85 2.10
CA VAL A 586 -8.49 -18.33 2.88
C VAL A 586 -7.31 -17.40 2.66
N THR A 587 -6.71 -16.86 3.72
CA THR A 587 -5.47 -16.09 3.68
C THR A 587 -4.32 -16.88 4.28
N ILE A 588 -3.19 -17.02 3.58
CA ILE A 588 -2.02 -17.77 4.04
C ILE A 588 -0.84 -16.81 4.21
N SER A 589 -0.32 -16.69 5.43
CA SER A 589 0.73 -15.73 5.80
C SER A 589 2.16 -16.27 5.65
N ALA A 590 2.33 -17.52 5.24
CA ALA A 590 3.61 -18.20 5.09
C ALA A 590 4.58 -17.41 4.20
N PHE A 591 5.81 -17.24 4.68
CA PHE A 591 6.91 -16.51 4.06
C PHE A 591 6.59 -15.05 3.67
N GLY A 592 5.60 -14.43 4.30
CA GLY A 592 5.15 -13.06 3.94
C GLY A 592 6.23 -11.97 4.08
N TYR A 593 7.27 -12.19 4.88
CA TYR A 593 8.41 -11.27 5.03
C TYR A 593 9.48 -11.44 3.94
N SER A 594 9.47 -12.54 3.18
CA SER A 594 10.47 -12.82 2.14
C SER A 594 10.22 -12.09 0.82
N ARG A 595 9.17 -11.26 0.73
CA ARG A 595 8.79 -10.50 -0.49
C ARG A 595 9.91 -9.58 -1.00
N SER A 596 10.63 -8.93 -0.09
CA SER A 596 11.68 -7.98 -0.43
C SER A 596 12.99 -8.66 -0.85
N ASN A 597 13.07 -9.99 -0.74
CA ASN A 597 14.25 -10.73 -1.17
C ASN A 597 14.01 -11.22 -2.61
N PRO A 598 14.66 -10.63 -3.63
CA PRO A 598 14.56 -11.09 -5.02
C PRO A 598 15.01 -12.55 -5.20
N LYS A 599 15.66 -13.12 -4.17
CA LYS A 599 15.94 -14.54 -4.04
C LYS A 599 15.04 -15.16 -2.97
N MET A 600 13.72 -15.06 -3.11
CA MET A 600 12.84 -16.03 -2.45
C MET A 600 13.41 -17.40 -2.80
N ILE A 601 14.00 -18.08 -1.82
CA ILE A 601 14.89 -19.20 -2.10
C ILE A 601 14.07 -20.24 -2.84
N SER A 602 14.61 -20.87 -3.89
CA SER A 602 13.94 -21.95 -4.63
C SER A 602 13.27 -22.97 -3.70
N ARG A 603 13.87 -23.21 -2.52
CA ARG A 603 13.30 -23.97 -1.39
C ARG A 603 11.92 -23.46 -0.92
N GLN A 604 11.76 -22.17 -0.67
CA GLN A 604 10.48 -21.59 -0.26
C GLN A 604 9.43 -21.72 -1.36
N GLN A 605 9.79 -21.54 -2.63
CA GLN A 605 8.87 -21.73 -3.76
C GLN A 605 8.45 -23.20 -3.87
N SER A 606 9.38 -24.13 -3.68
CA SER A 606 9.10 -25.56 -3.68
C SER A 606 8.21 -25.99 -2.51
N ALA A 607 8.26 -25.31 -1.36
CA ALA A 607 7.40 -25.59 -0.21
C ALA A 607 5.91 -25.34 -0.49
N TRP A 608 5.59 -24.49 -1.47
CA TRP A 608 4.20 -24.28 -1.92
C TRP A 608 3.72 -25.37 -2.88
N SER A 609 4.62 -26.08 -3.55
CA SER A 609 4.24 -27.07 -4.57
C SER A 609 3.29 -28.15 -4.05
N PRO A 610 3.49 -28.76 -2.85
CA PRO A 610 2.56 -29.77 -2.35
C PRO A 610 1.14 -29.23 -2.19
N LEU A 611 0.99 -28.04 -1.61
CA LEU A 611 -0.33 -27.43 -1.43
C LEU A 611 -1.04 -27.25 -2.78
N PHE A 612 -0.36 -26.70 -3.79
CA PHE A 612 -1.01 -26.40 -5.06
C PHE A 612 -1.20 -27.62 -5.98
N LYS A 613 -0.45 -28.70 -5.80
CA LYS A 613 -0.57 -29.93 -6.59
C LYS A 613 -1.50 -30.95 -5.94
N ASP A 614 -1.36 -31.15 -4.64
CA ASP A 614 -1.88 -32.31 -3.93
C ASP A 614 -3.07 -31.99 -3.02
N ALA A 615 -3.35 -30.71 -2.74
CA ALA A 615 -4.55 -30.37 -1.96
C ALA A 615 -5.80 -30.79 -2.73
N ASP A 616 -6.77 -31.37 -2.02
CA ASP A 616 -8.10 -31.61 -2.52
C ASP A 616 -9.06 -30.59 -1.90
N LEU A 617 -9.56 -29.68 -2.73
CA LEU A 617 -10.48 -28.63 -2.33
C LEU A 617 -11.93 -28.93 -2.74
N THR A 618 -12.24 -30.16 -3.19
CA THR A 618 -13.61 -30.55 -3.59
C THR A 618 -14.61 -30.47 -2.44
N SER A 619 -14.16 -30.66 -1.20
CA SER A 619 -14.97 -30.49 0.00
C SER A 619 -15.31 -29.02 0.33
N PHE A 620 -14.86 -28.03 -0.44
CA PHE A 620 -15.11 -26.60 -0.19
C PHE A 620 -15.84 -25.91 -1.36
N PRO A 621 -17.10 -26.29 -1.66
CA PRO A 621 -17.82 -25.79 -2.82
C PRO A 621 -18.09 -24.27 -2.79
N ALA A 622 -17.99 -23.62 -1.63
CA ALA A 622 -18.18 -22.18 -1.48
C ALA A 622 -16.88 -21.37 -1.56
N LEU A 623 -15.71 -22.04 -1.62
CA LEU A 623 -14.41 -21.37 -1.61
C LEU A 623 -14.21 -20.61 -2.92
N LYS A 624 -14.04 -19.30 -2.82
CA LYS A 624 -13.90 -18.40 -3.97
C LYS A 624 -12.48 -17.90 -4.14
N GLU A 625 -11.78 -17.62 -3.03
CA GLU A 625 -10.47 -17.01 -3.08
C GLU A 625 -9.49 -17.59 -2.05
N VAL A 626 -8.25 -17.80 -2.50
CA VAL A 626 -7.09 -18.06 -1.66
C VAL A 626 -6.10 -16.90 -1.84
N LYS A 627 -5.82 -16.17 -0.76
CA LYS A 627 -4.87 -15.06 -0.71
C LYS A 627 -3.54 -15.53 -0.12
N CYS A 628 -2.46 -15.46 -0.89
CA CYS A 628 -1.12 -15.85 -0.44
C CYS A 628 -0.26 -14.63 -0.19
N LEU A 629 0.16 -14.41 1.07
CA LEU A 629 0.99 -13.27 1.43
C LEU A 629 2.42 -13.35 0.88
N ALA A 630 2.89 -14.51 0.40
CA ALA A 630 4.16 -14.64 -0.32
C ALA A 630 4.02 -14.50 -1.84
N CYS A 631 2.80 -14.44 -2.35
CA CYS A 631 2.56 -14.28 -3.79
C CYS A 631 2.78 -12.83 -4.19
N GLU A 632 3.63 -12.61 -5.19
CA GLU A 632 3.76 -11.35 -5.91
C GLU A 632 3.55 -11.65 -7.39
N TRP A 633 2.61 -10.92 -8.00
CA TRP A 633 2.36 -11.09 -9.42
C TRP A 633 3.53 -10.57 -10.24
N PRO A 634 3.99 -11.36 -11.22
CA PRO A 634 5.03 -10.91 -12.13
C PRO A 634 4.51 -9.74 -12.98
N LYS A 635 5.41 -8.79 -13.22
CA LYS A 635 5.05 -7.51 -13.84
C LYS A 635 5.28 -7.55 -15.35
N ASP A 636 6.36 -8.19 -15.80
CA ASP A 636 6.68 -8.36 -17.22
C ASP A 636 6.45 -9.79 -17.75
N GLU A 637 6.42 -9.94 -19.08
CA GLU A 637 6.16 -11.19 -19.80
C GLU A 637 7.16 -12.32 -19.46
N ARG A 638 8.42 -11.98 -19.19
CA ARG A 638 9.46 -12.96 -18.87
C ARG A 638 9.30 -13.46 -17.44
N ALA A 639 9.05 -12.55 -16.49
CA ALA A 639 8.73 -12.89 -15.13
C ALA A 639 7.47 -13.76 -15.09
N ILE A 640 6.46 -13.48 -15.92
CA ILE A 640 5.26 -14.32 -16.05
C ILE A 640 5.62 -15.76 -16.43
N ALA A 641 6.46 -15.94 -17.44
CA ALA A 641 6.85 -17.27 -17.91
C ALA A 641 7.63 -18.10 -16.86
N LYS A 642 8.32 -17.43 -15.92
CA LYS A 642 9.14 -18.09 -14.89
C LYS A 642 8.46 -18.18 -13.52
N ASN A 643 7.41 -17.41 -13.28
CA ASN A 643 6.82 -17.28 -11.97
C ASN A 643 5.85 -18.46 -11.71
N VAL A 644 6.20 -19.29 -10.73
CA VAL A 644 5.42 -20.47 -10.34
C VAL A 644 3.99 -20.12 -9.89
N TRP A 645 3.76 -18.92 -9.35
CA TRP A 645 2.44 -18.46 -8.90
C TRP A 645 1.45 -18.34 -10.05
N VAL A 646 1.90 -18.00 -11.26
CA VAL A 646 1.04 -17.95 -12.45
C VAL A 646 0.51 -19.33 -12.78
N GLY A 647 1.39 -20.34 -12.77
CA GLY A 647 0.99 -21.73 -12.98
C GLY A 647 0.04 -22.24 -11.90
N TYR A 648 0.28 -21.86 -10.64
CA TYR A 648 -0.61 -22.19 -9.53
C TYR A 648 -1.98 -21.52 -9.68
N ALA A 649 -2.04 -20.23 -10.04
CA ALA A 649 -3.28 -19.50 -10.25
C ALA A 649 -4.12 -20.10 -11.39
N ASP A 650 -3.50 -20.35 -12.54
CA ASP A 650 -4.18 -20.93 -13.71
C ASP A 650 -4.70 -22.35 -13.39
N ASN A 651 -3.91 -23.17 -12.68
CA ASN A 651 -4.34 -24.51 -12.26
C ASN A 651 -5.47 -24.45 -11.22
N PHE A 652 -5.38 -23.56 -10.23
CA PHE A 652 -6.41 -23.39 -9.21
C PHE A 652 -7.76 -22.98 -9.81
N GLY A 653 -7.73 -21.96 -10.68
CA GLY A 653 -8.92 -21.49 -11.38
C GLY A 653 -9.53 -22.58 -12.26
N LYS A 654 -8.71 -23.36 -12.98
CA LYS A 654 -9.20 -24.44 -13.86
C LYS A 654 -9.73 -25.65 -13.10
N LYS A 655 -9.03 -26.11 -12.06
CA LYS A 655 -9.35 -27.36 -11.35
C LYS A 655 -10.52 -27.19 -10.37
N TRP A 656 -10.63 -26.03 -9.71
CA TRP A 656 -11.63 -25.81 -8.67
C TRP A 656 -12.49 -24.55 -8.84
N GLY A 657 -12.20 -23.68 -9.81
CA GLY A 657 -12.89 -22.38 -9.93
C GLY A 657 -12.49 -21.37 -8.84
N ILE A 658 -11.37 -21.59 -8.17
CA ILE A 658 -10.89 -20.76 -7.05
C ILE A 658 -9.86 -19.74 -7.56
N LEU A 659 -10.02 -18.49 -7.14
CA LEU A 659 -9.13 -17.38 -7.48
C LEU A 659 -7.92 -17.35 -6.54
N LEU A 660 -6.73 -17.19 -7.10
CA LEU A 660 -5.51 -16.94 -6.32
C LEU A 660 -5.25 -15.44 -6.30
N ALA A 661 -5.04 -14.88 -5.10
CA ALA A 661 -4.77 -13.46 -4.88
C ALA A 661 -3.38 -13.23 -4.24
N ASP A 662 -2.74 -12.12 -4.59
CA ASP A 662 -1.46 -11.69 -4.00
C ASP A 662 -1.66 -11.05 -2.61
N TYR A 663 -0.58 -10.57 -2.01
CA TYR A 663 -0.65 -9.92 -0.70
C TYR A 663 -1.51 -8.65 -0.65
N GLU A 664 -1.74 -7.98 -1.79
CA GLU A 664 -2.63 -6.81 -1.90
C GLU A 664 -4.09 -7.22 -2.11
N GLY A 665 -4.36 -8.51 -2.35
CA GLY A 665 -5.69 -9.00 -2.70
C GLY A 665 -5.98 -8.88 -4.21
N ARG A 666 -4.97 -8.61 -5.03
CA ARG A 666 -5.14 -8.57 -6.49
C ARG A 666 -5.14 -9.99 -7.01
N GLN A 667 -6.06 -10.27 -7.91
CA GLN A 667 -6.16 -11.58 -8.56
C GLN A 667 -5.27 -11.63 -9.80
N TRP A 668 -4.78 -12.83 -10.12
CA TRP A 668 -4.11 -13.06 -11.39
C TRP A 668 -5.08 -12.91 -12.55
N LYS A 669 -4.85 -11.91 -13.40
CA LYS A 669 -5.56 -11.75 -14.67
C LYS A 669 -4.68 -12.35 -15.78
N SER A 670 -5.16 -13.43 -16.39
CA SER A 670 -4.46 -14.04 -17.52
C SER A 670 -4.26 -13.00 -18.63
N ARG A 671 -3.01 -12.82 -19.05
CA ARG A 671 -2.66 -11.85 -20.10
C ARG A 671 -2.82 -12.49 -21.48
N LEU A 672 -3.06 -11.66 -22.49
CA LEU A 672 -3.07 -12.08 -23.89
C LEU A 672 -1.77 -12.82 -24.21
N LYS A 673 -1.89 -14.11 -24.53
CA LYS A 673 -0.78 -14.90 -25.06
C LYS A 673 -0.65 -14.50 -26.53
N GLY A 674 0.52 -13.98 -26.92
CA GLY A 674 0.77 -13.71 -28.34
C GLY A 674 0.56 -15.00 -29.15
N SER A 675 -0.17 -14.90 -30.26
CA SER A 675 -0.20 -15.98 -31.25
C SER A 675 1.25 -16.20 -31.71
N ARG A 676 1.79 -17.39 -31.45
CA ARG A 676 3.16 -17.72 -31.83
C ARG A 676 3.34 -17.72 -33.34
#